data_AF-A0A846QMK7-F1
#
_entry.id   AF-A0A846QMK7-F1
#
_cell.length_a   1.000
_cell.length_b   1.000
_cell.length_c   1.000
_cell.angle_alpha   90.00
_cell.angle_beta   90.00
_cell.angle_gamma   90.00
#
_symmetry.space_group_name_H-M   'P 1'
#
loop_
_entity.id
_entity.type
_entity.pdbx_description
1 polymer ?
#
loop_
_entity_poly.entity_id
_entity_poly.type
_entity_poly.pdbx_seq_one_letter_code
_entity_poly.pdbx_strand_id
1 'polypeptide(L)'
;MPLSRTPLCIVLALFAVAVLCSCGGKRHVERSAGPITDTPFTIFNGEYENTNAMLQSPPRSVAVLPFSGGGGAWDTLPREDDPRVVVRQGMYRHLAALPYRDAELHEVDERLANAGFTSDDEILTALEQSPRRIGAALGVDAVVTGEVTHFDRAYAGLVSQVSVGCTARMVRLSDGKLLWQASHVSREFGGGVSISPVGLVMGAFSSLWNLRGVQLLRETDELFREMVATIAVPESPLAVRSRPPDIELFAVPGAEHTFRDGEPITFRLVGEPKCSAYASLGSLQASIPMHPVPATQRQILRGQLLSAVRDRQRAADMEPTPELLADALEHIDALEIYEGVWLPDSGIETRGVTARGYLLDARGAQAVAVAAMRVAVDTAAPQPPQDLHAEPLPQGASLRWAASNSTDTASYEVWASRQGQTGFEPVASVTDTTAVIRGLADFVPAFLRVRAVDSAGNVSGYSPPVRTIPEPQPGIIDAAATSPDLGGSVSGLLFLPAERGPYSVTAPLVVEKGAALHIGPGALVRFAPDTGLTVRGTLATHGTQDAPVFLVPNSTSARPGTWAGVSLDGAEGVRMSATRILGATTGLNVRDCAPDIEALTVRASSQAGILLREGARPSITCSLIRGNGGMGGLVVEGTGVAPRITSTVFDGNTPFDVQSFTPLDIDLSGNHFTADPATSVLGRVRTSPALDAPPDACPNN
;
A
#
# COMPACT_ATOMS: atom_id res chain seq x y z
N MET A 1 19.40 15.46 39.50
CA MET A 1 20.59 16.27 39.84
C MET A 1 21.61 15.39 40.54
N PRO A 2 22.93 15.56 40.35
CA PRO A 2 23.67 16.46 39.42
C PRO A 2 24.30 15.65 38.24
N LEU A 3 24.65 16.12 37.04
CA LEU A 3 25.23 17.35 36.46
C LEU A 3 26.72 17.62 36.79
N SER A 4 27.64 17.29 35.87
CA SER A 4 28.74 18.13 35.32
C SER A 4 29.61 17.27 34.35
N ARG A 5 29.73 17.58 33.04
CA ARG A 5 30.51 18.61 32.30
C ARG A 5 32.03 18.33 32.13
N THR A 6 32.39 17.98 30.87
CA THR A 6 33.58 18.37 30.04
C THR A 6 34.98 17.80 30.33
N PRO A 7 35.98 17.84 29.41
CA PRO A 7 35.98 17.83 27.91
C PRO A 7 37.13 17.00 27.24
N LEU A 8 37.03 16.85 25.92
CA LEU A 8 38.09 17.02 24.88
C LEU A 8 39.56 16.63 25.20
N CYS A 9 40.05 15.59 24.52
CA CYS A 9 41.33 15.52 23.77
C CYS A 9 41.84 14.08 23.68
N ILE A 10 42.49 13.76 22.56
CA ILE A 10 43.16 12.49 22.19
C ILE A 10 42.24 11.51 21.43
N VAL A 11 42.08 11.73 20.12
CA VAL A 11 42.51 10.79 19.06
C VAL A 11 42.70 11.62 17.78
N LEU A 12 43.93 12.08 17.56
CA LEU A 12 44.35 12.76 16.33
C LEU A 12 45.77 12.27 16.05
N ALA A 13 45.87 11.06 15.47
CA ALA A 13 47.04 10.54 14.76
C ALA A 13 46.79 9.05 14.43
N LEU A 14 46.14 8.77 13.29
CA LEU A 14 46.29 7.54 12.48
C LEU A 14 45.36 7.57 11.24
N PHE A 15 45.32 8.69 10.52
CA PHE A 15 44.73 8.77 9.17
C PHE A 15 45.62 9.65 8.29
N ALA A 16 46.80 9.11 7.98
CA ALA A 16 47.70 9.63 6.97
C ALA A 16 48.48 8.46 6.38
N VAL A 17 47.93 7.82 5.35
CA VAL A 17 48.61 7.18 4.20
C VAL A 17 47.49 6.75 3.23
N ALA A 18 47.69 7.02 1.93
CA ALA A 18 46.89 6.60 0.76
C ALA A 18 45.89 7.60 0.12
N VAL A 19 46.22 8.90 0.06
CA VAL A 19 45.78 9.78 -1.05
C VAL A 19 46.96 10.61 -1.54
N LEU A 20 47.85 9.98 -2.29
CA LEU A 20 48.87 10.65 -3.11
C LEU A 20 49.20 9.70 -4.27
N CYS A 21 48.61 9.94 -5.45
CA CYS A 21 49.27 9.69 -6.73
C CYS A 21 48.59 10.49 -7.86
N SER A 22 49.40 11.35 -8.47
CA SER A 22 49.29 11.97 -9.79
C SER A 22 48.32 13.16 -10.00
N CYS A 23 48.68 14.30 -9.41
CA CYS A 23 48.68 15.54 -10.18
C CYS A 23 49.83 15.47 -11.20
N GLY A 24 49.53 15.05 -12.42
CA GLY A 24 50.41 15.20 -13.58
C GLY A 24 50.31 16.61 -14.14
N GLY A 25 51.36 17.41 -13.96
CA GLY A 25 51.40 18.82 -14.35
C GLY A 25 51.15 19.05 -15.85
N LYS A 26 50.27 20.01 -16.13
CA LYS A 26 50.13 20.65 -17.44
C LYS A 26 51.49 21.21 -17.86
N ARG A 27 52.14 20.61 -18.86
CA ARG A 27 53.18 21.30 -19.62
C ARG A 27 52.48 22.25 -20.59
N HIS A 28 52.63 23.54 -20.34
CA HIS A 28 52.29 24.58 -21.31
C HIS A 28 53.03 24.31 -22.62
N VAL A 29 52.29 24.03 -23.68
CA VAL A 29 52.72 24.24 -25.06
C VAL A 29 51.98 25.49 -25.51
N GLU A 30 52.71 26.58 -25.77
CA GLU A 30 52.15 27.78 -26.41
C GLU A 30 51.55 27.40 -27.77
N ARG A 31 50.23 27.57 -27.92
CA ARG A 31 49.58 27.62 -29.22
C ARG A 31 49.48 29.08 -29.66
N SER A 32 50.10 29.39 -30.80
CA SER A 32 49.92 30.64 -31.52
C SER A 32 48.46 30.79 -31.96
N ALA A 33 47.96 32.02 -31.85
CA ALA A 33 46.61 32.41 -32.23
C ALA A 33 46.37 32.23 -33.76
N GLY A 34 45.34 31.47 -34.10
CA GLY A 34 44.64 31.51 -35.39
C GLY A 34 43.17 31.86 -35.14
N PRO A 35 42.43 32.41 -36.13
CA PRO A 35 41.18 33.11 -35.88
C PRO A 35 40.07 32.16 -35.40
N ILE A 36 39.34 32.64 -34.40
CA ILE A 36 38.17 32.03 -33.79
C ILE A 36 37.00 32.11 -34.77
N THR A 37 36.41 30.97 -35.12
CA THR A 37 35.07 30.91 -35.73
C THR A 37 34.08 30.44 -34.68
N ASP A 38 33.09 31.28 -34.38
CA ASP A 38 31.94 31.03 -33.52
C ASP A 38 31.28 29.67 -33.82
N THR A 39 31.25 28.78 -32.83
CA THR A 39 30.27 27.68 -32.76
C THR A 39 29.82 27.50 -31.31
N PRO A 40 28.50 27.44 -31.03
CA PRO A 40 27.97 27.43 -29.67
C PRO A 40 27.86 26.00 -29.12
N PHE A 41 28.96 25.27 -28.99
CA PHE A 41 28.98 23.99 -28.27
C PHE A 41 30.39 23.70 -27.74
N THR A 42 30.78 24.29 -26.60
CA THR A 42 32.08 23.96 -25.98
C THR A 42 31.98 23.87 -24.48
N ILE A 43 31.54 22.72 -23.97
CA ILE A 43 32.08 22.20 -22.69
C ILE A 43 32.24 20.67 -22.83
N PHE A 44 33.15 20.23 -23.70
CA PHE A 44 33.68 18.88 -23.61
C PHE A 44 34.74 18.87 -22.50
N ASN A 45 34.47 18.16 -21.41
CA ASN A 45 35.35 18.13 -20.23
C ASN A 45 36.51 17.11 -20.35
N GLY A 46 36.61 16.39 -21.47
CA GLY A 46 37.70 15.47 -21.77
C GLY A 46 38.85 16.09 -22.57
N GLU A 47 39.87 15.27 -22.87
CA GLU A 47 40.95 15.66 -23.78
C GLU A 47 40.59 15.22 -25.20
N TYR A 48 40.72 16.10 -26.20
CA TYR A 48 40.51 15.75 -27.60
C TYR A 48 41.50 16.44 -28.53
N GLU A 49 41.70 15.85 -29.70
CA GLU A 49 42.51 16.43 -30.77
C GLU A 49 41.93 16.09 -32.14
N ASN A 50 41.66 17.12 -32.94
CA ASN A 50 41.54 16.99 -34.39
C ASN A 50 42.90 17.25 -35.03
N THR A 51 43.49 16.22 -35.66
CA THR A 51 44.82 16.36 -36.29
C THR A 51 44.74 17.20 -37.57
N ASN A 52 45.89 17.71 -38.02
CA ASN A 52 45.98 18.35 -39.34
C ASN A 52 45.54 17.42 -40.49
N ALA A 53 45.70 16.10 -40.33
CA ALA A 53 45.25 15.14 -41.33
C ALA A 53 43.72 15.09 -41.46
N MET A 54 42.99 15.27 -40.35
CA MET A 54 41.53 15.36 -40.32
C MET A 54 41.03 16.64 -40.99
N LEU A 55 41.63 17.79 -40.62
CA LEU A 55 41.22 19.09 -41.14
C LEU A 55 41.48 19.23 -42.65
N GLN A 56 42.57 18.66 -43.16
CA GLN A 56 42.93 18.77 -44.58
C GLN A 56 42.25 17.72 -45.46
N SER A 57 41.97 16.53 -44.93
CA SER A 57 41.43 15.42 -45.70
C SER A 57 40.56 14.53 -44.82
N PRO A 58 39.34 14.99 -44.46
CA PRO A 58 38.40 14.22 -43.65
C PRO A 58 37.92 12.97 -44.41
N PRO A 59 37.58 11.88 -43.70
CA PRO A 59 37.07 10.66 -44.33
C PRO A 59 35.67 10.89 -44.89
N ARG A 60 35.26 10.13 -45.91
CA ARG A 60 33.88 10.13 -46.40
C ARG A 60 33.05 9.00 -45.80
N SER A 61 33.72 7.94 -45.38
CA SER A 61 33.10 6.77 -44.78
C SER A 61 33.86 6.29 -43.54
N VAL A 62 33.12 5.86 -42.52
CA VAL A 62 33.68 5.47 -41.21
C VAL A 62 32.99 4.21 -40.68
N ALA A 63 33.74 3.30 -40.07
CA ALA A 63 33.20 2.15 -39.34
C ALA A 63 33.66 2.17 -37.87
N VAL A 64 32.88 1.58 -36.96
CA VAL A 64 33.25 1.45 -35.55
C VAL A 64 33.69 0.01 -35.26
N LEU A 65 34.99 -0.15 -34.99
CA LEU A 65 35.60 -1.44 -34.64
C LEU A 65 35.32 -1.81 -33.18
N PRO A 66 35.56 -3.08 -32.79
CA PRO A 66 35.51 -3.49 -31.40
C PRO A 66 36.39 -2.63 -30.49
N PHE A 67 35.88 -2.29 -29.31
CA PHE A 67 36.65 -1.60 -28.27
C PHE A 67 37.38 -2.64 -27.43
N SER A 68 38.62 -2.34 -27.05
CA SER A 68 39.39 -3.13 -26.09
C SER A 68 39.17 -2.64 -24.66
N GLY A 69 39.85 -3.27 -23.70
CA GLY A 69 39.87 -2.84 -22.30
C GLY A 69 39.20 -3.83 -21.37
N GLY A 70 39.55 -3.71 -20.08
CA GLY A 70 39.12 -4.62 -19.02
C GLY A 70 39.75 -6.00 -19.07
N GLY A 71 39.83 -6.63 -17.90
CA GLY A 71 40.30 -8.01 -17.79
C GLY A 71 39.55 -8.77 -16.71
N GLY A 72 39.45 -10.09 -16.88
CA GLY A 72 39.05 -11.05 -15.86
C GLY A 72 37.54 -11.09 -15.57
N ALA A 73 36.96 -9.99 -15.08
CA ALA A 73 35.55 -9.95 -14.71
C ALA A 73 34.62 -9.76 -15.93
N TRP A 74 35.02 -8.91 -16.88
CA TRP A 74 34.19 -8.56 -18.05
C TRP A 74 34.12 -9.68 -19.09
N ASP A 75 35.16 -10.52 -19.18
CA ASP A 75 35.22 -11.64 -20.13
C ASP A 75 34.27 -12.80 -19.80
N THR A 76 33.62 -12.76 -18.63
CA THR A 76 32.64 -13.77 -18.18
C THR A 76 31.19 -13.33 -18.30
N LEU A 77 30.95 -12.08 -18.69
CA LEU A 77 29.60 -11.53 -18.85
C LEU A 77 28.97 -12.02 -20.17
N PRO A 78 27.63 -12.16 -20.22
CA PRO A 78 26.91 -12.27 -21.49
C PRO A 78 27.31 -11.12 -22.44
N ARG A 79 27.37 -11.39 -23.75
CA ARG A 79 27.80 -10.41 -24.76
C ARG A 79 26.98 -9.10 -24.75
N GLU A 80 25.73 -9.17 -24.32
CA GLU A 80 24.83 -8.02 -24.18
C GLU A 80 25.13 -7.13 -22.96
N ASP A 81 25.79 -7.70 -21.95
CA ASP A 81 26.21 -7.01 -20.71
C ASP A 81 27.71 -6.63 -20.74
N ASP A 82 28.44 -6.96 -21.81
CA ASP A 82 29.86 -6.65 -21.95
C ASP A 82 30.05 -5.12 -22.11
N PRO A 83 30.80 -4.46 -21.21
CA PRO A 83 31.09 -3.03 -21.27
C PRO A 83 31.60 -2.54 -22.62
N ARG A 84 32.41 -3.36 -23.31
CA ARG A 84 33.00 -3.04 -24.61
C ARG A 84 31.93 -2.96 -25.69
N VAL A 85 30.93 -3.85 -25.62
CA VAL A 85 29.81 -3.88 -26.56
C VAL A 85 28.89 -2.68 -26.35
N VAL A 86 28.58 -2.36 -25.09
CA VAL A 86 27.76 -1.20 -24.72
C VAL A 86 28.43 0.11 -25.19
N VAL A 87 29.72 0.27 -24.92
CA VAL A 87 30.52 1.43 -25.35
C VAL A 87 30.59 1.53 -26.88
N ARG A 88 30.84 0.43 -27.58
CA ARG A 88 30.88 0.40 -29.05
C ARG A 88 29.55 0.83 -29.66
N GLN A 89 28.43 0.36 -29.12
CA GLN A 89 27.09 0.71 -29.58
C GLN A 89 26.78 2.19 -29.36
N GLY A 90 27.11 2.72 -28.18
CA GLY A 90 26.97 4.15 -27.89
C GLY A 90 27.78 5.02 -28.88
N MET A 91 29.04 4.68 -29.12
CA MET A 91 29.88 5.38 -30.10
C MET A 91 29.25 5.36 -31.50
N TYR A 92 28.86 4.19 -32.00
CA TYR A 92 28.24 4.06 -33.31
C TYR A 92 26.97 4.90 -33.46
N ARG A 93 26.08 4.84 -32.46
CA ARG A 93 24.81 5.55 -32.46
C ARG A 93 24.98 7.05 -32.66
N HIS A 94 25.93 7.65 -31.94
CA HIS A 94 26.20 9.09 -32.04
C HIS A 94 27.01 9.43 -33.29
N LEU A 95 27.95 8.58 -33.70
CA LEU A 95 28.75 8.79 -34.91
C LEU A 95 27.89 8.75 -36.20
N ALA A 96 26.87 7.89 -36.23
CA ALA A 96 25.92 7.78 -37.36
C ALA A 96 25.10 9.07 -37.57
N ALA A 97 25.07 9.99 -36.60
CA ALA A 97 24.44 11.30 -36.73
C ALA A 97 25.32 12.33 -37.48
N LEU A 98 26.62 12.04 -37.67
CA LEU A 98 27.52 12.89 -38.43
C LEU A 98 27.40 12.65 -39.95
N PRO A 99 27.74 13.63 -40.82
CA PRO A 99 27.67 13.54 -42.28
C PRO A 99 28.75 12.63 -42.91
N TYR A 100 29.04 11.49 -42.29
CA TYR A 100 29.85 10.42 -42.88
C TYR A 100 28.95 9.28 -43.34
N ARG A 101 29.38 8.53 -44.36
CA ARG A 101 28.75 7.24 -44.67
C ARG A 101 29.22 6.22 -43.64
N ASP A 102 28.36 5.85 -42.71
CA ASP A 102 28.66 4.82 -41.71
C ASP A 102 28.43 3.40 -42.26
N ALA A 103 29.01 2.42 -41.57
CA ALA A 103 28.74 0.99 -41.78
C ALA A 103 28.08 0.43 -40.52
N GLU A 104 26.96 -0.27 -40.70
CA GLU A 104 26.17 -0.83 -39.61
C GLU A 104 26.99 -1.86 -38.81
N LEU A 105 26.90 -1.86 -37.48
CA LEU A 105 27.76 -2.69 -36.62
C LEU A 105 27.74 -4.18 -36.99
N HIS A 106 26.56 -4.71 -37.36
CA HIS A 106 26.42 -6.09 -37.81
C HIS A 106 27.14 -6.35 -39.14
N GLU A 107 27.07 -5.42 -40.09
CA GLU A 107 27.75 -5.51 -41.38
C GLU A 107 29.28 -5.41 -41.21
N VAL A 108 29.75 -4.59 -40.27
CA VAL A 108 31.18 -4.49 -39.90
C VAL A 108 31.67 -5.84 -39.36
N ASP A 109 30.94 -6.44 -38.42
CA ASP A 109 31.30 -7.72 -37.81
C ASP A 109 31.30 -8.86 -38.86
N GLU A 110 30.28 -8.91 -39.71
CA GLU A 110 30.16 -9.93 -40.77
C GLU A 110 31.30 -9.82 -41.80
N ARG A 111 31.63 -8.60 -42.25
CA ARG A 111 32.70 -8.36 -43.24
C ARG A 111 34.08 -8.70 -42.69
N LEU A 112 34.36 -8.39 -41.43
CA LEU A 112 35.62 -8.76 -40.78
C LEU A 112 35.74 -10.28 -40.61
N ALA A 113 34.66 -10.94 -40.18
CA ALA A 113 34.61 -12.40 -40.08
C ALA A 113 34.84 -13.07 -41.45
N ASN A 114 34.19 -12.57 -42.51
CA ASN A 114 34.37 -13.06 -43.88
C ASN A 114 35.78 -12.82 -44.42
N ALA A 115 36.48 -11.80 -43.94
CA ALA A 115 37.88 -11.51 -44.25
C ALA A 115 38.88 -12.35 -43.42
N GLY A 116 38.38 -13.27 -42.59
CA GLY A 116 39.17 -14.21 -41.80
C GLY A 116 39.62 -13.70 -40.44
N PHE A 117 39.08 -12.58 -39.95
CA PHE A 117 39.35 -12.10 -38.60
C PHE A 117 38.43 -12.81 -37.60
N THR A 118 39.03 -13.50 -36.62
CA THR A 118 38.33 -14.42 -35.71
C THR A 118 38.22 -13.93 -34.28
N SER A 119 38.95 -12.88 -33.91
CA SER A 119 38.88 -12.24 -32.60
C SER A 119 39.12 -10.72 -32.68
N ASP A 120 38.64 -10.00 -31.67
CA ASP A 120 38.81 -8.54 -31.55
C ASP A 120 40.30 -8.15 -31.46
N ASP A 121 41.11 -8.94 -30.74
CA ASP A 121 42.57 -8.74 -30.66
C ASP A 121 43.26 -8.88 -32.02
N GLU A 122 42.80 -9.82 -32.86
CA GLU A 122 43.33 -10.01 -34.22
C GLU A 122 43.03 -8.77 -35.08
N ILE A 123 41.81 -8.23 -34.97
CA ILE A 123 41.36 -7.02 -35.68
C ILE A 123 42.20 -5.81 -35.26
N LEU A 124 42.37 -5.60 -33.95
CA LEU A 124 43.12 -4.47 -33.41
C LEU A 124 44.61 -4.55 -33.76
N THR A 125 45.20 -5.73 -33.69
CA THR A 125 46.60 -5.96 -34.11
C THR A 125 46.77 -5.69 -35.60
N ALA A 126 45.83 -6.13 -36.44
CA ALA A 126 45.86 -5.90 -37.87
C ALA A 126 45.66 -4.43 -38.25
N LEU A 127 44.87 -3.66 -37.47
CA LEU A 127 44.74 -2.22 -37.66
C LEU A 127 46.08 -1.49 -37.49
N GLU A 128 46.91 -1.93 -36.53
CA GLU A 128 48.22 -1.30 -36.27
C GLU A 128 49.28 -1.74 -37.28
N GLN A 129 49.33 -3.02 -37.61
CA GLN A 129 50.35 -3.58 -38.49
C GLN A 129 50.03 -3.40 -39.98
N SER A 130 48.75 -3.39 -40.36
CA SER A 130 48.30 -3.38 -41.75
C SER A 130 46.91 -2.74 -41.91
N PRO A 131 46.74 -1.42 -41.66
CA PRO A 131 45.44 -0.73 -41.75
C PRO A 131 44.71 -0.94 -43.09
N ARG A 132 45.48 -1.07 -44.19
CA ARG A 132 44.92 -1.32 -45.53
C ARG A 132 44.16 -2.65 -45.64
N ARG A 133 44.54 -3.67 -44.85
CA ARG A 133 43.86 -4.97 -44.83
C ARG A 133 42.47 -4.85 -44.20
N ILE A 134 42.35 -4.04 -43.14
CA ILE A 134 41.06 -3.67 -42.54
C ILE A 134 40.22 -2.85 -43.54
N GLY A 135 40.84 -1.89 -44.23
CA GLY A 135 40.17 -1.09 -45.26
C GLY A 135 39.64 -1.91 -46.43
N ALA A 136 40.41 -2.90 -46.90
CA ALA A 136 39.98 -3.81 -47.96
C ALA A 136 38.81 -4.72 -47.52
N ALA A 137 38.76 -5.13 -46.26
CA ALA A 137 37.67 -5.92 -45.72
C ALA A 137 36.36 -5.11 -45.54
N LEU A 138 36.46 -3.89 -45.03
CA LEU A 138 35.30 -3.09 -44.66
C LEU A 138 34.78 -2.18 -45.79
N GLY A 139 35.66 -1.72 -46.69
CA GLY A 139 35.32 -0.79 -47.76
C GLY A 139 35.07 0.65 -47.29
N VAL A 140 35.67 1.06 -46.17
CA VAL A 140 35.56 2.42 -45.60
C VAL A 140 36.90 3.16 -45.60
N ASP A 141 36.87 4.49 -45.47
CA ASP A 141 38.08 5.34 -45.50
C ASP A 141 38.80 5.39 -44.15
N ALA A 142 38.04 5.32 -43.06
CA ALA A 142 38.55 5.38 -41.70
C ALA A 142 37.78 4.46 -40.75
N VAL A 143 38.39 4.16 -39.61
CA VAL A 143 37.75 3.41 -38.52
C VAL A 143 37.89 4.16 -37.20
N VAL A 144 36.89 4.03 -36.34
CA VAL A 144 36.94 4.44 -34.94
C VAL A 144 37.13 3.20 -34.08
N THR A 145 38.07 3.24 -33.16
CA THR A 145 38.32 2.19 -32.18
C THR A 145 38.81 2.81 -30.88
N GLY A 146 38.79 2.07 -29.78
CA GLY A 146 39.18 2.62 -28.50
C GLY A 146 39.40 1.59 -27.41
N GLU A 147 39.75 2.08 -26.22
CA GLU A 147 39.88 1.28 -25.00
C GLU A 147 38.89 1.81 -23.95
N VAL A 148 38.08 0.91 -23.38
CA VAL A 148 37.23 1.21 -22.23
C VAL A 148 38.11 1.34 -21.00
N THR A 149 38.12 2.53 -20.39
CA THR A 149 39.00 2.84 -19.25
C THR A 149 38.31 2.69 -17.91
N HIS A 150 36.99 2.92 -17.85
CA HIS A 150 36.20 2.82 -16.62
C HIS A 150 34.84 2.22 -16.96
N PHE A 151 34.44 1.19 -16.22
CA PHE A 151 33.08 0.65 -16.29
C PHE A 151 32.73 0.01 -14.94
N ASP A 152 32.70 0.85 -13.92
CA ASP A 152 32.75 0.41 -12.53
C ASP A 152 31.68 1.07 -11.69
N ARG A 153 31.25 0.35 -10.64
CA ARG A 153 30.35 0.87 -9.61
C ARG A 153 31.02 0.79 -8.24
N ALA A 154 31.39 1.92 -7.68
CA ALA A 154 32.05 2.04 -6.38
C ALA A 154 31.03 2.37 -5.27
N TYR A 155 31.07 1.65 -4.14
CA TYR A 155 30.16 1.86 -3.00
C TYR A 155 30.91 2.50 -1.82
N ALA A 156 30.38 3.60 -1.28
CA ALA A 156 30.87 4.26 -0.07
C ALA A 156 29.68 4.59 0.86
N GLY A 157 29.47 3.79 1.90
CA GLY A 157 28.32 3.95 2.80
C GLY A 157 26.98 3.80 2.07
N LEU A 158 26.11 4.82 2.15
CA LEU A 158 24.81 4.87 1.47
C LEU A 158 24.88 5.39 0.01
N VAL A 159 26.07 5.67 -0.53
CA VAL A 159 26.27 6.28 -1.86
C VAL A 159 26.99 5.30 -2.80
N SER A 160 26.60 5.23 -4.08
CA SER A 160 27.19 4.29 -5.08
C SER A 160 27.58 4.94 -6.41
N GLN A 161 28.83 5.34 -6.62
CA GLN A 161 29.26 6.01 -7.85
C GLN A 161 29.37 5.06 -9.04
N VAL A 162 28.78 5.38 -10.19
CA VAL A 162 28.94 4.68 -11.48
C VAL A 162 29.88 5.50 -12.36
N SER A 163 30.87 4.88 -13.01
CA SER A 163 31.75 5.57 -13.96
C SER A 163 31.85 4.80 -15.27
N VAL A 164 31.61 5.50 -16.39
CA VAL A 164 31.79 5.01 -17.76
C VAL A 164 32.83 5.89 -18.44
N GLY A 165 33.90 5.31 -18.96
CA GLY A 165 34.96 6.08 -19.63
C GLY A 165 35.63 5.29 -20.74
N CYS A 166 36.07 6.00 -21.77
CA CYS A 166 36.84 5.39 -22.84
C CYS A 166 37.84 6.38 -23.45
N THR A 167 38.88 5.82 -24.04
CA THR A 167 39.71 6.51 -25.04
C THR A 167 39.27 6.03 -26.41
N ALA A 168 39.12 6.95 -27.36
CA ALA A 168 38.74 6.63 -28.73
C ALA A 168 39.68 7.34 -29.71
N ARG A 169 39.97 6.67 -30.82
CA ARG A 169 40.78 7.19 -31.92
C ARG A 169 40.14 6.84 -33.25
N MET A 170 40.22 7.78 -34.19
CA MET A 170 39.85 7.61 -35.59
C MET A 170 41.11 7.51 -36.44
N VAL A 171 41.25 6.43 -37.21
CA VAL A 171 42.44 6.14 -38.01
C VAL A 171 42.06 6.00 -39.47
N ARG A 172 42.79 6.68 -40.37
CA ARG A 172 42.63 6.54 -41.81
C ARG A 172 43.25 5.23 -42.29
N LEU A 173 42.50 4.42 -43.04
CA LEU A 173 42.93 3.08 -43.44
C LEU A 173 43.91 3.07 -44.63
N SER A 174 43.98 4.16 -45.41
CA SER A 174 44.88 4.23 -46.58
C SER A 174 46.36 4.35 -46.21
N ASP A 175 46.67 5.04 -45.11
CA ASP A 175 48.03 5.39 -44.68
C ASP A 175 48.28 5.20 -43.17
N GLY A 176 47.27 4.78 -42.40
CA GLY A 176 47.38 4.56 -40.97
C GLY A 176 47.47 5.84 -40.13
N LYS A 177 47.23 7.02 -40.73
CA LYS A 177 47.32 8.29 -39.98
C LYS A 177 46.16 8.43 -39.00
N LEU A 178 46.49 8.88 -37.80
CA LEU A 178 45.51 9.35 -36.83
C LEU A 178 44.78 10.59 -37.38
N LEU A 179 43.46 10.58 -37.30
CA LEU A 179 42.60 11.68 -37.73
C LEU A 179 42.08 12.44 -36.51
N TRP A 180 41.49 11.73 -35.57
CA TRP A 180 40.89 12.29 -34.36
C TRP A 180 41.19 11.38 -33.17
N GLN A 181 41.33 11.95 -31.98
CA GLN A 181 41.38 11.19 -30.74
C GLN A 181 40.67 11.95 -29.63
N ALA A 182 40.04 11.22 -28.71
CA ALA A 182 39.48 11.77 -27.49
C ALA A 182 39.59 10.79 -26.33
N SER A 183 39.74 11.33 -25.12
CA SER A 183 39.72 10.60 -23.86
C SER A 183 38.71 11.27 -22.94
N HIS A 184 37.74 10.50 -22.47
CA HIS A 184 36.70 11.02 -21.59
C HIS A 184 36.22 9.98 -20.59
N VAL A 185 35.83 10.46 -19.41
CA VAL A 185 35.26 9.65 -18.33
C VAL A 185 34.06 10.41 -17.78
N SER A 186 32.88 9.83 -17.95
CA SER A 186 31.66 10.24 -17.24
C SER A 186 31.61 9.57 -15.88
N ARG A 187 31.21 10.32 -14.84
CA ARG A 187 31.08 9.83 -13.46
C ARG A 187 29.79 10.33 -12.84
N GLU A 188 29.03 9.42 -12.24
CA GLU A 188 27.75 9.72 -11.59
C GLU A 188 27.71 9.15 -10.17
N PHE A 189 27.22 9.92 -9.19
CA PHE A 189 27.03 9.40 -7.84
C PHE A 189 25.75 8.58 -7.72
N GLY A 190 25.77 7.58 -6.83
CA GLY A 190 24.65 6.67 -6.65
C GLY A 190 23.42 7.41 -6.20
N GLY A 191 22.36 7.28 -6.99
CA GLY A 191 21.19 8.14 -6.88
C GLY A 191 21.00 9.03 -8.11
N GLY A 192 21.91 9.03 -9.09
CA GLY A 192 21.68 9.55 -10.44
C GLY A 192 22.00 11.05 -10.61
N VAL A 193 23.12 11.54 -10.08
CA VAL A 193 23.50 12.97 -10.15
C VAL A 193 24.67 13.13 -11.12
N SER A 194 24.38 13.51 -12.38
CA SER A 194 25.42 13.96 -13.31
C SER A 194 25.97 15.32 -12.87
N ILE A 195 27.23 15.56 -13.20
CA ILE A 195 27.97 16.81 -12.93
C ILE A 195 28.18 17.65 -14.20
N SER A 196 27.61 17.25 -15.34
CA SER A 196 27.58 18.06 -16.57
C SER A 196 26.35 18.98 -16.59
N PRO A 197 26.38 20.13 -17.31
CA PRO A 197 25.21 20.98 -17.45
C PRO A 197 23.98 20.23 -18.01
N VAL A 198 24.16 19.41 -19.05
CA VAL A 198 23.07 18.64 -19.69
C VAL A 198 22.55 17.55 -18.77
N GLY A 199 23.44 16.83 -18.10
CA GLY A 199 23.05 15.74 -17.21
C GLY A 199 22.36 16.22 -15.93
N LEU A 200 22.69 17.41 -15.43
CA LEU A 200 21.94 18.04 -14.34
C LEU A 200 20.49 18.33 -14.73
N VAL A 201 20.29 18.87 -15.93
CA VAL A 201 18.97 19.17 -16.48
C VAL A 201 18.14 17.89 -16.61
N MET A 202 18.73 16.85 -17.20
CA MET A 202 18.07 15.56 -17.42
C MET A 202 17.75 14.80 -16.13
N GLY A 203 18.67 14.83 -15.16
CA GLY A 203 18.44 14.26 -13.82
C GLY A 203 17.32 14.98 -13.07
N ALA A 204 17.21 16.30 -13.22
CA ALA A 204 16.17 17.10 -12.60
C ALA A 204 14.79 16.88 -13.25
N PHE A 205 14.71 16.81 -14.58
CA PHE A 205 13.47 16.42 -15.29
C PHE A 205 12.98 15.04 -14.85
N SER A 206 13.89 14.07 -14.78
CA SER A 206 13.57 12.71 -14.32
C SER A 206 13.05 12.70 -12.88
N SER A 207 13.61 13.55 -12.01
CA SER A 207 13.18 13.68 -10.61
C SER A 207 11.80 14.30 -10.49
N LEU A 208 11.56 15.40 -11.21
CA LEU A 208 10.29 16.13 -11.17
C LEU A 208 9.11 15.27 -11.67
N TRP A 209 9.39 14.34 -12.59
CA TRP A 209 8.41 13.42 -13.16
C TRP A 209 8.49 12.00 -12.59
N ASN A 210 9.22 11.81 -11.49
CA ASN A 210 9.39 10.54 -10.78
C ASN A 210 9.74 9.35 -11.71
N LEU A 211 10.58 9.58 -12.72
CA LEU A 211 10.99 8.57 -13.68
C LEU A 211 12.07 7.67 -13.07
N ARG A 212 11.66 6.51 -12.54
CA ARG A 212 12.56 5.58 -11.82
C ARG A 212 13.51 4.77 -12.71
N GLY A 213 13.30 4.72 -14.04
CA GLY A 213 14.03 3.83 -14.97
C GLY A 213 15.07 4.48 -15.89
N VAL A 214 15.29 5.80 -15.83
CA VAL A 214 16.18 6.51 -16.80
C VAL A 214 17.68 6.31 -16.51
N GLN A 215 18.04 5.73 -15.36
CA GLN A 215 19.38 5.88 -14.76
C GLN A 215 20.49 4.95 -15.27
N LEU A 216 20.23 3.92 -16.07
CA LEU A 216 21.30 3.00 -16.53
C LEU A 216 21.69 3.15 -18.01
N LEU A 217 20.88 3.81 -18.84
CA LEU A 217 21.16 4.01 -20.27
C LEU A 217 21.73 5.41 -20.59
N ARG A 218 21.71 6.34 -19.63
CA ARG A 218 22.05 7.76 -19.83
C ARG A 218 23.55 8.03 -19.87
N GLU A 219 24.36 7.30 -19.09
CA GLU A 219 25.80 7.56 -18.96
C GLU A 219 26.59 7.21 -20.23
N THR A 220 26.18 6.14 -20.91
CA THR A 220 26.75 5.76 -22.21
C THR A 220 26.38 6.80 -23.28
N ASP A 221 25.10 7.17 -23.39
CA ASP A 221 24.65 8.16 -24.38
C ASP A 221 25.27 9.55 -24.12
N GLU A 222 25.46 9.97 -22.87
CA GLU A 222 26.11 11.25 -22.52
C GLU A 222 27.59 11.28 -22.89
N LEU A 223 28.35 10.23 -22.51
CA LEU A 223 29.76 10.09 -22.85
C LEU A 223 29.99 10.24 -24.36
N PHE A 224 29.21 9.53 -25.19
CA PHE A 224 29.41 9.53 -26.64
C PHE A 224 28.83 10.75 -27.33
N ARG A 225 27.71 11.31 -26.84
CA ARG A 225 27.22 12.60 -27.34
C ARG A 225 28.28 13.68 -27.21
N GLU A 226 28.94 13.78 -26.05
CA GLU A 226 30.00 14.76 -25.80
C GLU A 226 31.28 14.48 -26.61
N MET A 227 31.73 13.22 -26.67
CA MET A 227 32.93 12.86 -27.44
C MET A 227 32.76 13.08 -28.94
N VAL A 228 31.64 12.62 -29.53
CA VAL A 228 31.41 12.71 -30.97
C VAL A 228 31.22 14.16 -31.43
N ALA A 229 30.67 15.03 -30.58
CA ALA A 229 30.54 16.46 -30.87
C ALA A 229 31.90 17.15 -31.13
N THR A 230 33.01 16.57 -30.67
CA THR A 230 34.36 17.12 -30.92
C THR A 230 34.94 16.76 -32.30
N ILE A 231 34.31 15.87 -33.06
CA ILE A 231 34.83 15.41 -34.36
C ILE A 231 34.58 16.50 -35.42
N ALA A 232 35.64 16.98 -36.06
CA ALA A 232 35.53 17.99 -37.10
C ALA A 232 34.86 17.43 -38.37
N VAL A 233 33.74 18.00 -38.81
CA VAL A 233 32.98 17.57 -39.99
C VAL A 233 33.26 18.44 -41.22
N PRO A 234 33.34 17.88 -42.44
CA PRO A 234 33.58 18.65 -43.66
C PRO A 234 32.42 19.58 -44.00
N GLU A 235 32.72 20.84 -44.29
CA GLU A 235 31.74 21.78 -44.87
C GLU A 235 31.37 21.32 -46.30
N SER A 236 30.26 20.60 -46.46
CA SER A 236 29.73 20.23 -47.79
C SER A 236 28.31 20.78 -48.01
N PRO A 237 28.04 21.47 -49.13
CA PRO A 237 26.72 22.09 -49.41
C PRO A 237 25.60 21.08 -49.71
N LEU A 238 25.90 19.78 -49.87
CA LEU A 238 24.90 18.71 -50.02
C LEU A 238 24.45 18.08 -48.68
N ALA A 239 25.07 18.48 -47.56
CA ALA A 239 24.71 18.02 -46.22
C ALA A 239 23.55 18.82 -45.60
N VAL A 240 22.87 19.69 -46.36
CA VAL A 240 21.60 20.32 -45.95
C VAL A 240 20.43 19.33 -46.16
N ARG A 241 20.59 18.08 -45.72
CA ARG A 241 19.44 17.43 -45.10
C ARG A 241 19.29 18.18 -43.79
N SER A 242 18.19 18.90 -43.62
CA SER A 242 17.83 19.52 -42.36
C SER A 242 18.11 18.53 -41.24
N ARG A 243 19.07 18.87 -40.38
CA ARG A 243 19.38 18.09 -39.18
C ARG A 243 18.04 17.77 -38.50
N PRO A 244 17.76 16.49 -38.18
CA PRO A 244 16.54 16.16 -37.47
C PRO A 244 16.50 16.94 -36.15
N PRO A 245 15.32 17.37 -35.68
CA PRO A 245 15.23 18.15 -34.46
C PRO A 245 15.73 17.33 -33.27
N ASP A 246 16.37 17.96 -32.29
CA ASP A 246 16.90 17.22 -31.15
C ASP A 246 15.79 16.88 -30.14
N ILE A 247 15.78 15.63 -29.65
CA ILE A 247 14.95 15.19 -28.52
C ILE A 247 15.87 14.84 -27.35
N GLU A 248 15.75 15.58 -26.26
CA GLU A 248 16.54 15.37 -25.04
C GLU A 248 15.91 14.30 -24.14
N LEU A 249 14.59 14.34 -23.98
CA LEU A 249 13.85 13.40 -23.13
C LEU A 249 12.52 13.03 -23.78
N PHE A 250 12.17 11.75 -23.72
CA PHE A 250 10.78 11.31 -23.92
C PHE A 250 10.41 10.28 -22.86
N ALA A 251 9.29 10.51 -22.19
CA ALA A 251 8.85 9.68 -21.08
C ALA A 251 7.33 9.61 -20.93
N VAL A 252 6.89 8.55 -20.27
CA VAL A 252 5.52 8.34 -19.84
C VAL A 252 5.54 8.22 -18.30
N PRO A 253 5.38 9.32 -17.56
CA PRO A 253 5.32 9.28 -16.09
C PRO A 253 4.22 8.34 -15.61
N GLY A 254 4.49 7.51 -14.60
CA GLY A 254 3.55 6.51 -14.09
C GLY A 254 3.62 5.14 -14.78
N ALA A 255 4.47 4.97 -15.79
CA ALA A 255 4.62 3.68 -16.49
C ALA A 255 5.21 2.54 -15.63
N GLU A 256 5.54 2.80 -14.36
CA GLU A 256 5.91 1.78 -13.36
C GLU A 256 4.73 0.91 -12.90
N HIS A 257 3.50 1.38 -13.02
CA HIS A 257 2.30 0.62 -12.74
C HIS A 257 1.45 0.41 -14.00
N THR A 258 0.43 -0.42 -13.87
CA THR A 258 -0.55 -0.64 -14.94
C THR A 258 -1.64 0.42 -14.80
N PHE A 259 -1.82 1.24 -15.85
CA PHE A 259 -2.84 2.29 -15.84
C PHE A 259 -4.23 1.67 -15.87
N ARG A 260 -5.09 2.11 -14.95
CA ARG A 260 -6.43 1.57 -14.75
C ARG A 260 -7.54 2.37 -15.45
N ASP A 261 -8.77 1.87 -15.44
CA ASP A 261 -9.92 2.56 -16.02
C ASP A 261 -10.10 3.96 -15.43
N GLY A 262 -10.32 4.94 -16.30
CA GLY A 262 -10.42 6.35 -15.94
C GLY A 262 -9.10 7.05 -15.59
N GLU A 263 -7.95 6.36 -15.63
CA GLU A 263 -6.64 6.96 -15.37
C GLU A 263 -6.03 7.57 -16.65
N PRO A 264 -5.78 8.89 -16.70
CA PRO A 264 -5.17 9.52 -17.87
C PRO A 264 -3.67 9.21 -17.94
N ILE A 265 -3.20 8.79 -19.12
CA ILE A 265 -1.79 8.58 -19.41
C ILE A 265 -1.18 9.87 -19.97
N THR A 266 -0.14 10.38 -19.30
CA THR A 266 0.56 11.60 -19.71
C THR A 266 1.86 11.26 -20.43
N PHE A 267 2.12 11.93 -21.54
CA PHE A 267 3.33 11.81 -22.35
C PHE A 267 4.08 13.12 -22.30
N ARG A 268 5.38 13.07 -22.05
CA ARG A 268 6.23 14.26 -21.96
C ARG A 268 7.44 14.11 -22.86
N LEU A 269 7.66 15.13 -23.69
CA LEU A 269 8.80 15.22 -24.60
C LEU A 269 9.50 16.55 -24.35
N VAL A 270 10.80 16.52 -24.12
CA VAL A 270 11.67 17.70 -24.04
C VAL A 270 12.57 17.69 -25.26
N GLY A 271 12.57 18.78 -26.03
CA GLY A 271 13.35 18.85 -27.26
C GLY A 271 13.32 20.24 -27.89
N GLU A 272 13.68 20.31 -29.16
CA GLU A 272 13.82 21.58 -29.87
C GLU A 272 12.49 22.39 -29.91
N PRO A 273 12.54 23.71 -29.67
CA PRO A 273 11.36 24.57 -29.72
C PRO A 273 10.78 24.71 -31.12
N LYS A 274 9.52 25.18 -31.19
CA LYS A 274 8.78 25.46 -32.44
C LYS A 274 8.60 24.25 -33.37
N CYS A 275 8.66 23.04 -32.81
CA CYS A 275 8.36 21.81 -33.51
C CYS A 275 6.92 21.36 -33.26
N SER A 276 6.41 20.47 -34.11
CA SER A 276 5.18 19.73 -33.84
C SER A 276 5.54 18.40 -33.17
N ALA A 277 4.78 17.99 -32.14
CA ALA A 277 5.06 16.78 -31.39
C ALA A 277 3.83 15.88 -31.29
N TYR A 278 4.04 14.56 -31.33
CA TYR A 278 3.01 13.58 -31.00
C TYR A 278 3.64 12.33 -30.39
N ALA A 279 2.89 11.65 -29.53
CA ALA A 279 3.24 10.33 -29.02
C ALA A 279 2.46 9.22 -29.76
N SER A 280 2.99 8.01 -29.74
CA SER A 280 2.39 6.82 -30.31
C SER A 280 2.59 5.62 -29.37
N LEU A 281 1.53 4.85 -29.19
CA LEU A 281 1.52 3.54 -28.54
C LEU A 281 1.34 2.43 -29.59
N GLY A 282 1.96 2.58 -30.77
CA GLY A 282 1.86 1.62 -31.85
C GLY A 282 0.42 1.48 -32.36
N SER A 283 -0.11 0.26 -32.41
CA SER A 283 -1.48 -0.01 -32.86
C SER A 283 -2.55 0.36 -31.84
N LEU A 284 -2.20 0.51 -30.55
CA LEU A 284 -3.16 0.82 -29.49
C LEU A 284 -3.68 2.26 -29.63
N GLN A 285 -2.76 3.20 -29.82
CA GLN A 285 -3.09 4.60 -30.10
C GLN A 285 -2.00 5.19 -31.00
N ALA A 286 -2.34 5.37 -32.28
CA ALA A 286 -1.35 5.70 -33.30
C ALA A 286 -0.80 7.13 -33.19
N SER A 287 -1.63 8.08 -32.74
CA SER A 287 -1.26 9.49 -32.61
C SER A 287 -1.94 10.14 -31.41
N ILE A 288 -1.12 10.68 -30.51
CA ILE A 288 -1.52 11.45 -29.34
C ILE A 288 -0.87 12.83 -29.51
N PRO A 289 -1.63 13.88 -29.86
CA PRO A 289 -1.06 15.19 -30.11
C PRO A 289 -0.44 15.76 -28.83
N MET A 290 0.78 16.27 -28.94
CA MET A 290 1.49 16.90 -27.83
C MET A 290 1.67 18.38 -28.12
N HIS A 291 1.39 19.21 -27.13
CA HIS A 291 1.40 20.67 -27.27
C HIS A 291 2.47 21.27 -26.36
N PRO A 292 3.11 22.38 -26.78
CA PRO A 292 4.00 23.13 -25.91
C PRO A 292 3.32 23.52 -24.60
N VAL A 293 4.00 23.30 -23.49
CA VAL A 293 3.55 23.72 -22.17
C VAL A 293 3.50 25.27 -22.13
N PRO A 294 2.41 25.88 -21.62
CA PRO A 294 2.28 27.32 -21.48
C PRO A 294 3.50 27.97 -20.80
N ALA A 295 3.89 29.16 -21.27
CA ALA A 295 5.06 29.88 -20.75
C ALA A 295 5.01 30.11 -19.22
N THR A 296 3.82 30.32 -18.66
CA THR A 296 3.63 30.45 -17.20
C THR A 296 3.93 29.16 -16.45
N GLN A 297 3.49 28.00 -16.98
CA GLN A 297 3.84 26.69 -16.43
C GLN A 297 5.33 26.39 -16.61
N ARG A 298 5.94 26.76 -17.74
CA ARG A 298 7.39 26.63 -17.94
C ARG A 298 8.19 27.43 -16.91
N GLN A 299 7.76 28.64 -16.56
CA GLN A 299 8.41 29.44 -15.53
C GLN A 299 8.35 28.75 -14.15
N ILE A 300 7.21 28.14 -13.82
CA ILE A 300 7.04 27.36 -12.59
C ILE A 300 7.93 26.12 -12.63
N LEU A 301 7.93 25.39 -13.74
CA LEU A 301 8.72 24.18 -13.93
C LEU A 301 10.22 24.46 -13.85
N ARG A 302 10.67 25.58 -14.42
CA ARG A 302 12.05 26.07 -14.30
C ARG A 302 12.45 26.28 -12.84
N GLY A 303 11.57 26.89 -12.04
CA GLY A 303 11.78 27.04 -10.60
C GLY A 303 11.88 25.69 -9.87
N GLN A 304 11.01 24.74 -10.23
CA GLN A 304 11.02 23.39 -9.66
C GLN A 304 12.26 22.58 -10.07
N LEU A 305 12.69 22.69 -11.33
CA LEU A 305 13.93 22.12 -11.85
C LEU A 305 15.13 22.65 -11.07
N LEU A 306 15.22 23.96 -10.88
CA LEU A 306 16.29 24.59 -10.10
C LEU A 306 16.35 24.06 -8.66
N SER A 307 15.20 23.93 -8.00
CA SER A 307 15.13 23.33 -6.67
C SER A 307 15.55 21.86 -6.69
N ALA A 308 15.06 21.07 -7.65
CA ALA A 308 15.39 19.65 -7.78
C ALA A 308 16.89 19.42 -8.03
N VAL A 309 17.52 20.23 -8.90
CA VAL A 309 18.97 20.21 -9.12
C VAL A 309 19.71 20.46 -7.80
N ARG A 310 19.36 21.54 -7.08
CA ARG A 310 20.01 21.93 -5.82
C ARG A 310 19.83 20.89 -4.71
N ASP A 311 18.63 20.38 -4.53
CA ASP A 311 18.31 19.41 -3.48
C ASP A 311 19.02 18.08 -3.71
N ARG A 312 19.07 17.62 -4.96
CA ARG A 312 19.76 16.39 -5.35
C ARG A 312 21.29 16.51 -5.16
N GLN A 313 21.84 17.69 -5.42
CA GLN A 313 23.26 18.00 -5.24
C GLN A 313 23.66 18.16 -3.77
N ARG A 314 22.82 18.80 -2.94
CA ARG A 314 22.97 18.78 -1.47
C ARG A 314 22.94 17.36 -0.92
N ALA A 315 22.05 16.51 -1.41
CA ALA A 315 21.97 15.11 -1.00
C ALA A 315 23.22 14.29 -1.39
N ALA A 316 23.94 14.73 -2.42
CA ALA A 316 25.21 14.15 -2.86
C ALA A 316 26.45 14.82 -2.21
N ASP A 317 26.25 15.75 -1.27
CA ASP A 317 27.31 16.56 -0.62
C ASP A 317 28.24 17.29 -1.62
N MET A 318 27.67 17.73 -2.75
CA MET A 318 28.37 18.45 -3.79
C MET A 318 27.58 19.71 -4.17
N GLU A 319 28.15 20.91 -4.03
CA GLU A 319 27.53 22.12 -4.57
C GLU A 319 28.06 22.43 -5.98
N PRO A 320 27.20 22.71 -6.98
CA PRO A 320 27.63 23.09 -8.31
C PRO A 320 28.30 24.45 -8.28
N THR A 321 29.26 24.67 -9.17
CA THR A 321 29.78 26.02 -9.37
C THR A 321 28.66 26.93 -9.93
N PRO A 322 28.66 28.23 -9.61
CA PRO A 322 27.71 29.18 -10.19
C PRO A 322 27.69 29.16 -11.73
N GLU A 323 28.84 28.90 -12.35
CA GLU A 323 29.02 28.77 -13.80
C GLU A 323 28.26 27.56 -14.35
N LEU A 324 28.46 26.36 -13.78
CA LEU A 324 27.78 25.13 -14.19
C LEU A 324 26.25 25.24 -14.06
N LEU A 325 25.78 25.94 -13.01
CA LEU A 325 24.36 26.20 -12.82
C LEU A 325 23.80 27.20 -13.85
N ALA A 326 24.59 28.17 -14.27
CA ALA A 326 24.20 29.10 -15.32
C ALA A 326 24.09 28.39 -16.69
N ASP A 327 25.06 27.54 -17.02
CA ASP A 327 25.06 26.76 -18.27
C ASP A 327 23.87 25.79 -18.33
N ALA A 328 23.56 25.12 -17.20
CA ALA A 328 22.40 24.24 -17.10
C ALA A 328 21.07 25.00 -17.30
N LEU A 329 21.00 26.24 -16.77
CA LEU A 329 19.83 27.10 -16.93
C LEU A 329 19.66 27.61 -18.36
N GLU A 330 20.76 27.99 -19.00
CA GLU A 330 20.76 28.40 -20.40
C GLU A 330 20.30 27.25 -21.30
N HIS A 331 20.77 26.03 -21.02
CA HIS A 331 20.33 24.84 -21.72
C HIS A 331 18.82 24.57 -21.52
N ILE A 332 18.29 24.67 -20.30
CA ILE A 332 16.83 24.54 -20.04
C ILE A 332 16.03 25.57 -20.84
N ASP A 333 16.49 26.83 -20.86
CA ASP A 333 15.77 27.92 -21.53
C ASP A 333 15.74 27.74 -23.06
N ALA A 334 16.69 26.99 -23.62
CA ALA A 334 16.73 26.65 -25.04
C ALA A 334 15.76 25.53 -25.44
N LEU A 335 15.23 24.76 -24.48
CA LEU A 335 14.38 23.61 -24.72
C LEU A 335 12.88 23.96 -24.60
N GLU A 336 12.05 23.23 -25.36
CA GLU A 336 10.60 23.28 -25.23
C GLU A 336 10.09 21.95 -24.65
N ILE A 337 9.03 22.05 -23.84
CA ILE A 337 8.40 20.90 -23.21
C ILE A 337 7.06 20.71 -23.88
N TYR A 338 6.86 19.55 -24.48
CA TYR A 338 5.61 19.14 -25.11
C TYR A 338 4.92 18.14 -24.19
N GLU A 339 3.62 18.34 -23.96
CA GLU A 339 2.79 17.46 -23.16
C GLU A 339 1.58 16.99 -23.97
N GLY A 340 1.30 15.69 -23.91
CA GLY A 340 0.09 15.09 -24.45
C GLY A 340 -0.55 14.20 -23.39
N VAL A 341 -1.88 14.13 -23.39
CA VAL A 341 -2.64 13.28 -22.47
C VAL A 341 -3.57 12.42 -23.28
N TRP A 342 -3.63 11.14 -22.93
CA TRP A 342 -4.56 10.18 -23.51
C TRP A 342 -5.31 9.46 -22.39
N LEU A 343 -6.63 9.43 -22.49
CA LEU A 343 -7.48 8.64 -21.61
C LEU A 343 -7.86 7.37 -22.38
N PRO A 344 -7.44 6.17 -21.94
CA PRO A 344 -7.79 4.92 -22.60
C PRO A 344 -9.31 4.69 -22.54
N ASP A 345 -9.86 4.05 -23.58
CA ASP A 345 -11.23 3.53 -23.54
C ASP A 345 -11.33 2.38 -22.53
N SER A 346 -12.51 2.14 -21.96
CA SER A 346 -12.74 1.02 -21.04
C SER A 346 -12.66 -0.33 -21.75
N GLY A 347 -12.17 -1.37 -21.06
CA GLY A 347 -12.04 -2.74 -21.58
C GLY A 347 -10.77 -3.02 -22.41
N ILE A 348 -9.75 -2.17 -22.31
CA ILE A 348 -8.44 -2.38 -22.93
C ILE A 348 -7.55 -3.17 -21.98
N GLU A 349 -7.02 -4.30 -22.44
CA GLU A 349 -6.00 -5.08 -21.74
C GLU A 349 -4.73 -5.16 -22.59
N THR A 350 -3.64 -4.58 -22.10
CA THR A 350 -2.36 -4.58 -22.80
C THR A 350 -1.19 -4.64 -21.82
N ARG A 351 -0.28 -5.59 -22.05
CA ARG A 351 0.93 -5.76 -21.23
C ARG A 351 2.14 -5.22 -21.98
N GLY A 352 2.55 -4.01 -21.60
CA GLY A 352 3.81 -3.41 -22.01
C GLY A 352 3.88 -3.03 -23.49
N VAL A 353 3.32 -1.89 -23.86
CA VAL A 353 3.49 -1.27 -25.19
C VAL A 353 4.63 -0.28 -25.17
N THR A 354 5.47 -0.30 -26.20
CA THR A 354 6.54 0.67 -26.35
C THR A 354 5.96 2.01 -26.80
N ALA A 355 6.07 3.04 -25.97
CA ALA A 355 5.72 4.39 -26.35
C ALA A 355 6.84 5.02 -27.20
N ARG A 356 6.46 5.77 -28.24
CA ARG A 356 7.37 6.55 -29.08
C ARG A 356 6.92 8.00 -29.14
N GLY A 357 7.86 8.92 -28.96
CA GLY A 357 7.66 10.35 -29.11
C GLY A 357 8.27 10.82 -30.41
N TYR A 358 7.53 11.61 -31.17
CA TYR A 358 7.93 12.12 -32.46
C TYR A 358 8.00 13.64 -32.40
N LEU A 359 9.09 14.21 -32.92
CA LEU A 359 9.29 15.65 -33.02
C LEU A 359 9.55 16.00 -34.49
N LEU A 360 8.83 16.99 -35.02
CA LEU A 360 8.88 17.38 -36.42
C LEU A 360 9.16 18.87 -36.55
N ASP A 361 10.20 19.21 -37.30
CA ASP A 361 10.52 20.61 -37.61
C ASP A 361 9.62 21.18 -38.72
N ALA A 362 9.70 22.49 -38.96
CA ALA A 362 8.91 23.16 -39.99
C ALA A 362 9.21 22.71 -41.44
N ARG A 363 10.32 21.99 -41.66
CA ARG A 363 10.75 21.47 -42.97
C ARG A 363 10.37 19.99 -43.15
N GLY A 364 9.76 19.36 -42.14
CA GLY A 364 9.37 17.96 -42.16
C GLY A 364 10.49 16.99 -41.76
N ALA A 365 11.62 17.48 -41.23
CA ALA A 365 12.62 16.61 -40.62
C ALA A 365 12.06 16.05 -39.31
N GLN A 366 12.25 14.76 -39.08
CA GLN A 366 11.65 14.05 -37.95
C GLN A 366 12.73 13.43 -37.07
N ALA A 367 12.57 13.58 -35.76
CA ALA A 367 13.25 12.78 -34.75
C ALA A 367 12.26 11.89 -33.99
N VAL A 368 12.76 10.77 -33.48
CA VAL A 368 11.98 9.79 -32.74
C VAL A 368 12.73 9.40 -31.49
N ALA A 369 12.05 9.43 -30.34
CA ALA A 369 12.55 8.91 -29.08
C ALA A 369 11.65 7.78 -28.60
N VAL A 370 12.25 6.75 -27.99
CA VAL A 370 11.54 5.60 -27.42
C VAL A 370 11.54 5.74 -25.92
N ALA A 371 10.37 5.60 -25.27
CA ALA A 371 10.30 5.64 -23.82
C ALA A 371 11.08 4.44 -23.25
N ALA A 372 11.85 4.69 -22.19
CA ALA A 372 12.63 3.65 -21.53
C ALA A 372 11.76 2.54 -20.92
N MET A 373 10.57 2.89 -20.44
CA MET A 373 9.61 1.97 -19.84
C MET A 373 8.47 1.68 -20.82
N ARG A 374 8.02 0.41 -20.83
CA ARG A 374 6.85 -0.02 -21.59
C ARG A 374 5.59 0.30 -20.80
N VAL A 375 4.56 0.80 -21.48
CA VAL A 375 3.28 1.21 -20.90
C VAL A 375 2.35 0.01 -20.79
N ALA A 376 1.87 -0.33 -19.60
CA ALA A 376 0.82 -1.33 -19.41
C ALA A 376 -0.51 -0.62 -19.13
N VAL A 377 -1.59 -1.09 -19.75
CA VAL A 377 -2.93 -0.53 -19.60
C VAL A 377 -3.89 -1.68 -19.36
N ASP A 378 -4.70 -1.55 -18.32
CA ASP A 378 -5.74 -2.50 -17.98
C ASP A 378 -6.96 -1.72 -17.47
N THR A 379 -7.90 -1.46 -18.38
CA THR A 379 -9.16 -0.77 -18.09
C THR A 379 -10.34 -1.74 -18.04
N ALA A 380 -10.08 -3.05 -17.99
CA ALA A 380 -11.11 -4.08 -17.93
C ALA A 380 -11.45 -4.40 -16.47
N ALA A 381 -12.63 -4.01 -16.01
CA ALA A 381 -13.06 -4.37 -14.67
C ALA A 381 -13.31 -5.89 -14.55
N PRO A 382 -12.99 -6.51 -13.40
CA PRO A 382 -13.28 -7.91 -13.16
C PRO A 382 -14.79 -8.15 -13.11
N GLN A 383 -15.20 -9.41 -13.28
CA GLN A 383 -16.61 -9.77 -13.13
C GLN A 383 -17.03 -9.76 -11.66
N PRO A 384 -18.30 -9.41 -11.36
CA PRO A 384 -18.82 -9.51 -10.00
C PRO A 384 -18.76 -10.95 -9.49
N PRO A 385 -18.36 -11.17 -8.23
CA PRO A 385 -18.45 -12.49 -7.59
C PRO A 385 -19.87 -13.02 -7.55
N GLN A 386 -20.01 -14.35 -7.57
CA GLN A 386 -21.31 -15.05 -7.56
C GLN A 386 -21.37 -16.09 -6.44
N ASP A 387 -22.54 -16.71 -6.25
CA ASP A 387 -22.78 -17.81 -5.30
C ASP A 387 -22.32 -17.49 -3.86
N LEU A 388 -22.68 -16.31 -3.36
CA LEU A 388 -22.41 -15.93 -1.97
C LEU A 388 -23.23 -16.76 -1.00
N HIS A 389 -22.55 -17.40 -0.06
CA HIS A 389 -23.15 -18.13 1.05
C HIS A 389 -22.60 -17.59 2.38
N ALA A 390 -23.51 -17.29 3.30
CA ALA A 390 -23.17 -16.85 4.66
C ALA A 390 -23.62 -17.90 5.67
N GLU A 391 -22.71 -18.24 6.59
CA GLU A 391 -22.98 -19.09 7.76
C GLU A 391 -22.91 -18.22 9.02
N PRO A 392 -23.93 -18.27 9.90
CA PRO A 392 -23.96 -17.42 11.09
C PRO A 392 -22.88 -17.82 12.10
N LEU A 393 -22.29 -16.82 12.76
CA LEU A 393 -21.35 -16.97 13.86
C LEU A 393 -21.79 -16.08 15.03
N PRO A 394 -21.30 -16.34 16.26
CA PRO A 394 -21.46 -15.40 17.35
C PRO A 394 -20.90 -14.03 16.97
N GLN A 395 -21.77 -13.02 17.02
CA GLN A 395 -21.48 -11.64 16.66
C GLN A 395 -20.86 -11.47 15.25
N GLY A 396 -21.23 -12.34 14.31
CA GLY A 396 -20.58 -12.37 13.01
C GLY A 396 -21.18 -13.33 12.00
N ALA A 397 -20.44 -13.52 10.91
CA ALA A 397 -20.75 -14.52 9.89
C ALA A 397 -19.48 -14.97 9.16
N SER A 398 -19.43 -16.24 8.78
CA SER A 398 -18.48 -16.71 7.77
C SER A 398 -19.11 -16.56 6.39
N LEU A 399 -18.37 -16.03 5.44
CA LEU A 399 -18.81 -15.81 4.07
C LEU A 399 -17.91 -16.58 3.10
N ARG A 400 -18.51 -17.23 2.11
CA ARG A 400 -17.81 -17.86 0.98
C ARG A 400 -18.49 -17.51 -0.34
N TRP A 401 -17.74 -17.47 -1.42
CA TRP A 401 -18.25 -17.16 -2.77
C TRP A 401 -17.47 -17.89 -3.87
N ALA A 402 -18.02 -17.91 -5.08
CA ALA A 402 -17.31 -18.33 -6.28
C ALA A 402 -16.36 -17.22 -6.76
N ALA A 403 -15.13 -17.58 -7.12
CA ALA A 403 -14.13 -16.64 -7.64
C ALA A 403 -14.67 -15.88 -8.86
N SER A 404 -14.21 -14.64 -9.05
CA SER A 404 -14.43 -13.95 -10.32
C SER A 404 -13.76 -14.72 -11.46
N ASN A 405 -14.39 -14.77 -12.63
CA ASN A 405 -13.84 -15.43 -13.83
C ASN A 405 -12.73 -14.62 -14.53
N SER A 406 -12.19 -13.60 -13.88
CA SER A 406 -11.06 -12.79 -14.37
C SER A 406 -9.73 -13.40 -13.92
N THR A 407 -8.76 -13.43 -14.82
CA THR A 407 -7.45 -14.10 -14.61
C THR A 407 -6.47 -13.30 -13.74
N ASP A 408 -6.83 -12.08 -13.37
CA ASP A 408 -5.99 -11.06 -12.72
C ASP A 408 -6.62 -10.49 -11.44
N THR A 409 -7.66 -11.14 -10.90
CA THR A 409 -8.24 -10.77 -9.60
C THR A 409 -7.17 -10.82 -8.51
N ALA A 410 -6.92 -9.68 -7.89
CA ALA A 410 -5.93 -9.53 -6.82
C ALA A 410 -6.57 -9.65 -5.43
N SER A 411 -7.78 -9.13 -5.26
CA SER A 411 -8.47 -9.14 -3.95
C SER A 411 -9.99 -9.01 -4.08
N TYR A 412 -10.68 -9.11 -2.95
CA TYR A 412 -12.11 -8.93 -2.80
C TYR A 412 -12.39 -7.98 -1.63
N GLU A 413 -13.33 -7.07 -1.83
CA GLU A 413 -13.86 -6.22 -0.78
C GLU A 413 -15.22 -6.72 -0.31
N VAL A 414 -15.38 -6.87 1.00
CA VAL A 414 -16.63 -7.32 1.63
C VAL A 414 -17.30 -6.15 2.31
N TRP A 415 -18.61 -6.03 2.07
CA TRP A 415 -19.44 -4.91 2.53
C TRP A 415 -20.66 -5.43 3.28
N ALA A 416 -21.04 -4.77 4.38
CA ALA A 416 -22.17 -5.16 5.22
C ALA A 416 -23.19 -4.02 5.39
N SER A 417 -24.48 -4.37 5.49
CA SER A 417 -25.58 -3.45 5.78
C SER A 417 -26.60 -4.09 6.72
N ARG A 418 -27.26 -3.30 7.55
CA ARG A 418 -28.44 -3.72 8.34
C ARG A 418 -29.77 -3.56 7.58
N GLN A 419 -29.79 -2.75 6.51
CA GLN A 419 -31.00 -2.40 5.76
C GLN A 419 -31.15 -3.22 4.46
N GLY A 420 -30.05 -3.77 3.94
CA GLY A 420 -30.03 -4.71 2.82
C GLY A 420 -30.05 -4.10 1.43
N GLN A 421 -30.70 -2.95 1.22
CA GLN A 421 -30.64 -2.23 -0.07
C GLN A 421 -29.68 -1.04 -0.05
N THR A 422 -29.53 -0.38 1.10
CA THR A 422 -28.74 0.84 1.30
C THR A 422 -27.87 0.70 2.55
N GLY A 423 -26.96 1.66 2.79
CA GLY A 423 -26.14 1.70 4.00
C GLY A 423 -25.13 0.55 4.10
N PHE A 424 -24.55 0.15 2.97
CA PHE A 424 -23.43 -0.79 2.98
C PHE A 424 -22.14 -0.07 3.33
N GLU A 425 -21.39 -0.62 4.29
CA GLU A 425 -20.08 -0.15 4.72
C GLU A 425 -19.02 -1.25 4.54
N PRO A 426 -17.76 -0.90 4.26
CA PRO A 426 -16.70 -1.88 4.09
C PRO A 426 -16.36 -2.54 5.44
N VAL A 427 -16.29 -3.87 5.45
CA VAL A 427 -16.03 -4.65 6.67
C VAL A 427 -14.79 -5.55 6.58
N ALA A 428 -14.35 -5.90 5.36
CA ALA A 428 -13.12 -6.65 5.15
C ALA A 428 -12.56 -6.45 3.73
N SER A 429 -11.26 -6.68 3.59
CA SER A 429 -10.59 -6.88 2.30
C SER A 429 -9.74 -8.15 2.41
N VAL A 430 -9.89 -9.08 1.46
CA VAL A 430 -9.26 -10.41 1.49
C VAL A 430 -8.78 -10.81 0.10
N THR A 431 -7.79 -11.70 0.04
CA THR A 431 -7.29 -12.27 -1.23
C THR A 431 -7.96 -13.59 -1.59
N ASP A 432 -8.47 -14.32 -0.60
CA ASP A 432 -9.17 -15.59 -0.78
C ASP A 432 -10.67 -15.39 -1.07
N THR A 433 -11.36 -16.46 -1.49
CA THR A 433 -12.82 -16.47 -1.72
C THR A 433 -13.64 -16.72 -0.45
N THR A 434 -13.05 -16.44 0.71
CA THR A 434 -13.71 -16.59 2.01
C THR A 434 -13.37 -15.41 2.92
N ALA A 435 -14.28 -15.06 3.82
CA ALA A 435 -14.07 -14.03 4.83
C ALA A 435 -14.82 -14.36 6.13
N VAL A 436 -14.28 -13.91 7.26
CA VAL A 436 -14.99 -13.94 8.56
C VAL A 436 -15.30 -12.52 8.95
N ILE A 437 -16.59 -12.20 9.02
CA ILE A 437 -17.11 -10.89 9.38
C ILE A 437 -17.44 -10.90 10.87
N ARG A 438 -16.95 -9.89 11.59
CA ARG A 438 -17.17 -9.71 13.04
C ARG A 438 -17.91 -8.39 13.30
N GLY A 439 -18.41 -8.22 14.52
CA GLY A 439 -19.10 -6.99 14.94
C GLY A 439 -20.52 -6.87 14.39
N LEU A 440 -21.09 -7.96 13.88
CA LEU A 440 -22.51 -8.02 13.57
C LEU A 440 -23.27 -8.32 14.87
N ALA A 441 -24.42 -7.69 15.10
CA ALA A 441 -25.19 -7.95 16.32
C ALA A 441 -25.98 -9.26 16.18
N ASP A 442 -25.95 -10.09 17.22
CA ASP A 442 -26.75 -11.32 17.29
C ASP A 442 -28.24 -11.01 17.18
N PHE A 443 -28.98 -11.91 16.52
CA PHE A 443 -30.42 -11.79 16.24
C PHE A 443 -30.84 -10.61 15.35
N VAL A 444 -29.90 -9.77 14.90
CA VAL A 444 -30.17 -8.66 13.99
C VAL A 444 -29.82 -9.07 12.56
N PRO A 445 -30.74 -8.98 11.59
CA PRO A 445 -30.44 -9.27 10.21
C PRO A 445 -29.29 -8.42 9.66
N ALA A 446 -28.36 -9.07 8.98
CA ALA A 446 -27.27 -8.44 8.25
C ALA A 446 -27.30 -8.89 6.79
N PHE A 447 -26.88 -8.00 5.90
CA PHE A 447 -26.78 -8.24 4.47
C PHE A 447 -25.34 -8.01 4.04
N LEU A 448 -24.77 -8.99 3.35
CA LEU A 448 -23.37 -9.01 2.95
C LEU A 448 -23.29 -9.06 1.44
N ARG A 449 -22.37 -8.30 0.84
CA ARG A 449 -22.06 -8.35 -0.59
C ARG A 449 -20.56 -8.20 -0.81
N VAL A 450 -20.08 -8.69 -1.94
CA VAL A 450 -18.65 -8.70 -2.28
C VAL A 450 -18.45 -8.09 -3.65
N ARG A 451 -17.32 -7.42 -3.87
CA ARG A 451 -16.84 -7.07 -5.22
C ARG A 451 -15.37 -7.47 -5.38
N ALA A 452 -14.98 -7.81 -6.59
CA ALA A 452 -13.61 -8.14 -6.93
C ALA A 452 -12.81 -6.88 -7.26
N VAL A 453 -11.50 -6.94 -7.02
CA VAL A 453 -10.51 -5.94 -7.39
C VAL A 453 -9.39 -6.65 -8.13
N ASP A 454 -9.06 -6.20 -9.34
CA ASP A 454 -7.97 -6.77 -10.12
C ASP A 454 -6.58 -6.22 -9.70
N SER A 455 -5.55 -6.64 -10.42
CA SER A 455 -4.16 -6.25 -10.16
C SER A 455 -3.83 -4.81 -10.55
N ALA A 456 -4.61 -4.21 -11.47
CA ALA A 456 -4.51 -2.79 -11.84
C ALA A 456 -5.31 -1.89 -10.87
N GLY A 457 -6.19 -2.49 -10.06
CA GLY A 457 -7.06 -1.81 -9.11
C GLY A 457 -8.40 -1.38 -9.71
N ASN A 458 -8.85 -1.96 -10.82
CA ASN A 458 -10.25 -1.82 -11.25
C ASN A 458 -11.14 -2.67 -10.34
N VAL A 459 -12.38 -2.20 -10.15
CA VAL A 459 -13.36 -2.85 -9.27
C VAL A 459 -14.54 -3.37 -10.08
N SER A 460 -15.01 -4.57 -9.74
CA SER A 460 -16.24 -5.10 -10.31
C SER A 460 -17.48 -4.37 -9.78
N GLY A 461 -18.63 -4.60 -10.42
CA GLY A 461 -19.92 -4.45 -9.74
C GLY A 461 -20.02 -5.33 -8.49
N TYR A 462 -20.97 -5.04 -7.62
CA TYR A 462 -21.22 -5.89 -6.45
C TYR A 462 -21.94 -7.17 -6.83
N SER A 463 -21.65 -8.24 -6.10
CA SER A 463 -22.47 -9.45 -6.09
C SER A 463 -23.89 -9.12 -5.59
N PRO A 464 -24.89 -9.98 -5.90
CA PRO A 464 -26.15 -9.97 -5.18
C PRO A 464 -25.89 -10.12 -3.67
N PRO A 465 -26.59 -9.37 -2.80
CA PRO A 465 -26.38 -9.46 -1.37
C PRO A 465 -26.97 -10.77 -0.81
N VAL A 466 -26.26 -11.39 0.12
CA VAL A 466 -26.74 -12.53 0.91
C VAL A 466 -27.20 -12.02 2.28
N ARG A 467 -28.33 -12.54 2.76
CA ARG A 467 -28.86 -12.23 4.10
C ARG A 467 -28.40 -13.28 5.10
N THR A 468 -27.98 -12.86 6.28
CA THR A 468 -27.67 -13.71 7.43
C THR A 468 -28.20 -13.10 8.72
N ILE A 469 -28.36 -13.91 9.76
CA ILE A 469 -28.69 -13.45 11.11
C ILE A 469 -27.65 -14.08 12.03
N PRO A 470 -26.71 -13.30 12.60
CA PRO A 470 -25.73 -13.83 13.55
C PRO A 470 -26.42 -14.48 14.76
N GLU A 471 -25.81 -15.55 15.25
CA GLU A 471 -26.37 -16.39 16.31
C GLU A 471 -25.34 -16.55 17.44
N PRO A 472 -25.72 -16.37 18.72
CA PRO A 472 -24.80 -16.53 19.85
C PRO A 472 -24.31 -17.98 20.00
N GLN A 473 -25.03 -18.94 19.41
CA GLN A 473 -24.58 -20.31 19.20
C GLN A 473 -25.29 -20.91 17.97
N PRO A 474 -24.64 -21.83 17.24
CA PRO A 474 -25.24 -22.43 16.04
C PRO A 474 -26.56 -23.14 16.29
N GLY A 475 -27.54 -22.92 15.41
CA GLY A 475 -28.82 -23.65 15.39
C GLY A 475 -29.84 -23.14 16.39
N ILE A 476 -29.59 -21.98 17.02
CA ILE A 476 -30.52 -21.42 18.02
C ILE A 476 -31.85 -21.00 17.39
N ILE A 477 -31.83 -20.48 16.16
CA ILE A 477 -33.03 -20.03 15.46
C ILE A 477 -33.91 -21.23 15.08
N ASP A 478 -33.29 -22.35 14.68
CA ASP A 478 -33.99 -23.59 14.34
C ASP A 478 -34.68 -24.22 15.55
N ALA A 479 -34.16 -23.97 16.76
CA ALA A 479 -34.73 -24.42 18.03
C ALA A 479 -35.86 -23.51 18.57
N ALA A 480 -36.36 -22.58 17.76
CA ALA A 480 -37.44 -21.68 18.17
C ALA A 480 -38.73 -22.43 18.54
N ALA A 481 -39.32 -22.07 19.67
CA ALA A 481 -40.57 -22.65 20.17
C ALA A 481 -41.66 -22.65 19.10
N THR A 482 -42.32 -23.81 18.93
CA THR A 482 -43.41 -23.99 17.96
C THR A 482 -44.78 -23.59 18.51
N SER A 483 -44.88 -23.39 19.82
CA SER A 483 -46.08 -22.96 20.54
C SER A 483 -45.75 -21.82 21.51
N PRO A 484 -46.63 -20.81 21.65
CA PRO A 484 -46.46 -19.77 22.68
C PRO A 484 -46.81 -20.28 24.09
N ASP A 485 -47.60 -21.34 24.21
CA ASP A 485 -47.94 -21.96 25.49
C ASP A 485 -46.80 -22.90 25.92
N LEU A 486 -46.29 -22.68 27.13
CA LEU A 486 -45.14 -23.35 27.72
C LEU A 486 -45.51 -24.05 29.03
N GLY A 487 -44.80 -25.13 29.35
CA GLY A 487 -44.91 -25.84 30.63
C GLY A 487 -44.20 -27.19 30.59
N GLY A 488 -43.99 -27.80 31.75
CA GLY A 488 -43.32 -29.10 31.86
C GLY A 488 -41.79 -28.99 31.74
N SER A 489 -41.14 -30.04 31.25
CA SER A 489 -39.68 -30.13 31.17
C SER A 489 -39.15 -29.75 29.77
N VAL A 490 -38.12 -28.92 29.73
CA VAL A 490 -37.28 -28.66 28.56
C VAL A 490 -36.09 -29.62 28.62
N SER A 491 -35.97 -30.50 27.63
CA SER A 491 -34.96 -31.58 27.60
C SER A 491 -33.88 -31.39 26.53
N GLY A 492 -33.93 -30.32 25.75
CA GLY A 492 -32.96 -29.98 24.70
C GLY A 492 -32.78 -28.48 24.56
N LEU A 493 -32.37 -28.01 23.39
CA LEU A 493 -32.30 -26.59 23.08
C LEU A 493 -33.71 -26.04 22.78
N LEU A 494 -34.11 -24.99 23.49
CA LEU A 494 -35.35 -24.25 23.26
C LEU A 494 -35.03 -22.76 23.16
N PHE A 495 -35.50 -22.12 22.09
CA PHE A 495 -35.36 -20.68 21.89
C PHE A 495 -36.73 -19.99 21.89
N LEU A 496 -36.83 -18.87 22.62
CA LEU A 496 -38.03 -18.02 22.70
C LEU A 496 -37.78 -16.68 21.99
N PRO A 497 -37.93 -16.58 20.65
CA PRO A 497 -37.84 -15.31 19.94
C PRO A 497 -39.00 -14.36 20.26
N ALA A 498 -38.80 -13.05 20.19
CA ALA A 498 -39.86 -12.08 20.49
C ALA A 498 -41.03 -12.14 19.50
N GLU A 499 -40.75 -12.40 18.22
CA GLU A 499 -41.76 -12.43 17.15
C GLU A 499 -42.78 -13.57 17.27
N ARG A 500 -42.51 -14.58 18.11
CA ARG A 500 -43.47 -15.67 18.40
C ARG A 500 -44.15 -15.54 19.77
N GLY A 501 -43.80 -14.52 20.54
CA GLY A 501 -44.43 -14.22 21.82
C GLY A 501 -45.74 -13.42 21.68
N PRO A 502 -46.40 -13.07 22.80
CA PRO A 502 -46.01 -13.38 24.17
C PRO A 502 -46.15 -14.86 24.50
N TYR A 503 -45.23 -15.38 25.31
CA TYR A 503 -45.25 -16.75 25.79
C TYR A 503 -46.04 -16.87 27.09
N SER A 504 -46.81 -17.95 27.24
CA SER A 504 -47.63 -18.21 28.43
C SER A 504 -47.19 -19.50 29.11
N VAL A 505 -46.61 -19.38 30.29
CA VAL A 505 -46.25 -20.53 31.14
C VAL A 505 -47.47 -20.92 31.96
N THR A 506 -48.12 -22.03 31.58
CA THR A 506 -49.38 -22.49 32.19
C THR A 506 -49.19 -23.63 33.20
N ALA A 507 -47.98 -24.19 33.27
CA ALA A 507 -47.54 -25.17 34.27
C ALA A 507 -46.07 -24.88 34.62
N PRO A 508 -45.54 -25.38 35.77
CA PRO A 508 -44.12 -25.21 36.12
C PRO A 508 -43.21 -25.60 34.95
N LEU A 509 -42.28 -24.70 34.60
CA LEU A 509 -41.32 -24.90 33.51
C LEU A 509 -39.97 -25.26 34.11
N VAL A 510 -39.43 -26.42 33.72
CA VAL A 510 -38.17 -26.94 34.24
C VAL A 510 -37.17 -27.13 33.10
N VAL A 511 -36.05 -26.43 33.13
CA VAL A 511 -34.93 -26.68 32.22
C VAL A 511 -34.06 -27.75 32.84
N GLU A 512 -34.12 -28.97 32.28
CA GLU A 512 -33.39 -30.11 32.82
C GLU A 512 -31.88 -30.00 32.59
N LYS A 513 -31.11 -30.79 33.33
CA LYS A 513 -29.65 -30.88 33.15
C LYS A 513 -29.31 -31.30 31.72
N GLY A 514 -28.33 -30.65 31.08
CA GLY A 514 -27.97 -30.86 29.68
C GLY A 514 -28.89 -30.17 28.66
N ALA A 515 -29.99 -29.54 29.09
CA ALA A 515 -30.87 -28.74 28.25
C ALA A 515 -30.53 -27.26 28.33
N ALA A 516 -30.98 -26.47 27.35
CA ALA A 516 -30.70 -25.04 27.28
C ALA A 516 -31.95 -24.25 26.88
N LEU A 517 -32.29 -23.23 27.66
CA LEU A 517 -33.33 -22.27 27.35
C LEU A 517 -32.69 -20.92 26.99
N HIS A 518 -32.93 -20.47 25.76
CA HIS A 518 -32.54 -19.14 25.32
C HIS A 518 -33.79 -18.26 25.13
N ILE A 519 -33.73 -17.02 25.61
CA ILE A 519 -34.82 -16.06 25.49
C ILE A 519 -34.30 -14.84 24.72
N GLY A 520 -34.89 -14.59 23.55
CA GLY A 520 -34.41 -13.57 22.61
C GLY A 520 -34.68 -12.13 23.05
N PRO A 521 -34.00 -11.14 22.46
CA PRO A 521 -34.21 -9.73 22.78
C PRO A 521 -35.68 -9.33 22.64
N GLY A 522 -36.23 -8.62 23.62
CA GLY A 522 -37.61 -8.14 23.61
C GLY A 522 -38.69 -9.19 23.91
N ALA A 523 -38.32 -10.45 24.15
CA ALA A 523 -39.30 -11.49 24.42
C ALA A 523 -40.06 -11.27 25.74
N LEU A 524 -41.36 -11.55 25.72
CA LEU A 524 -42.28 -11.42 26.85
C LEU A 524 -42.79 -12.81 27.27
N VAL A 525 -42.47 -13.22 28.50
CA VAL A 525 -42.90 -14.48 29.09
C VAL A 525 -43.80 -14.20 30.29
N ARG A 526 -45.02 -14.73 30.24
CA ARG A 526 -46.08 -14.56 31.23
C ARG A 526 -46.27 -15.83 32.03
N PHE A 527 -46.28 -15.73 33.35
CA PHE A 527 -46.43 -16.87 34.25
C PHE A 527 -47.83 -16.89 34.88
N ALA A 528 -48.56 -17.99 34.69
CA ALA A 528 -49.84 -18.23 35.36
C ALA A 528 -49.64 -18.38 36.88
N PRO A 529 -50.70 -18.22 37.69
CA PRO A 529 -50.60 -18.41 39.14
C PRO A 529 -49.97 -19.75 39.52
N ASP A 530 -49.16 -19.75 40.58
CA ASP A 530 -48.45 -20.93 41.12
C ASP A 530 -47.47 -21.63 40.15
N THR A 531 -47.14 -20.99 39.03
CA THR A 531 -46.08 -21.44 38.11
C THR A 531 -44.76 -20.71 38.36
N GLY A 532 -43.69 -21.19 37.73
CA GLY A 532 -42.37 -20.57 37.80
C GLY A 532 -41.40 -21.23 36.82
N LEU A 533 -40.19 -20.69 36.76
CA LEU A 533 -39.10 -21.22 35.96
C LEU A 533 -38.04 -21.83 36.89
N THR A 534 -37.77 -23.12 36.76
CA THR A 534 -36.66 -23.80 37.44
C THR A 534 -35.60 -24.19 36.43
N VAL A 535 -34.34 -23.87 36.69
CA VAL A 535 -33.22 -24.13 35.79
C VAL A 535 -32.18 -25.01 36.48
N ARG A 536 -31.96 -26.20 35.91
CA ARG A 536 -30.88 -27.14 36.26
C ARG A 536 -29.85 -27.27 35.14
N GLY A 537 -30.25 -27.02 33.89
CA GLY A 537 -29.36 -26.92 32.73
C GLY A 537 -28.85 -25.50 32.52
N THR A 538 -28.97 -25.00 31.28
CA THR A 538 -28.51 -23.66 30.88
C THR A 538 -29.67 -22.69 30.67
N LEU A 539 -29.50 -21.43 31.12
CA LEU A 539 -30.39 -20.31 30.81
C LEU A 539 -29.59 -19.15 30.23
N ALA A 540 -30.02 -18.63 29.08
CA ALA A 540 -29.47 -17.41 28.49
C ALA A 540 -30.58 -16.44 28.11
N THR A 541 -30.56 -15.22 28.64
CA THR A 541 -31.45 -14.14 28.20
C THR A 541 -30.65 -13.07 27.47
N HIS A 542 -31.10 -12.71 26.26
CA HIS A 542 -30.38 -11.85 25.33
C HIS A 542 -31.00 -10.45 25.24
N GLY A 543 -31.49 -9.92 26.36
CA GLY A 543 -32.09 -8.58 26.37
C GLY A 543 -31.06 -7.51 26.03
N THR A 544 -31.52 -6.44 25.40
CA THR A 544 -30.77 -5.19 25.23
C THR A 544 -31.45 -4.04 25.97
N GLN A 545 -30.81 -2.87 26.03
CA GLN A 545 -31.41 -1.66 26.60
C GLN A 545 -32.75 -1.30 25.90
N ASP A 546 -32.77 -1.38 24.56
CA ASP A 546 -33.94 -1.06 23.74
C ASP A 546 -34.96 -2.21 23.65
N ALA A 547 -34.51 -3.46 23.75
CA ALA A 547 -35.32 -4.67 23.68
C ALA A 547 -35.04 -5.62 24.85
N PRO A 548 -35.46 -5.27 26.07
CA PRO A 548 -35.22 -6.08 27.27
C PRO A 548 -36.14 -7.29 27.32
N VAL A 549 -35.69 -8.35 27.99
CA VAL A 549 -36.49 -9.56 28.23
C VAL A 549 -37.41 -9.35 29.43
N PHE A 550 -38.69 -9.72 29.31
CA PHE A 550 -39.68 -9.56 30.37
C PHE A 550 -40.19 -10.90 30.89
N LEU A 551 -40.02 -11.13 32.19
CA LEU A 551 -40.58 -12.27 32.94
C LEU A 551 -41.59 -11.71 33.96
N VAL A 552 -42.87 -11.92 33.71
CA VAL A 552 -43.96 -11.20 34.41
C VAL A 552 -45.14 -12.12 34.74
N PRO A 553 -46.04 -11.75 35.66
CA PRO A 553 -47.28 -12.48 35.85
C PRO A 553 -48.17 -12.44 34.60
N ASN A 554 -49.09 -13.39 34.48
CA ASN A 554 -50.00 -13.49 33.34
C ASN A 554 -51.01 -12.33 33.20
N SER A 555 -51.10 -11.45 34.21
CA SER A 555 -51.86 -10.21 34.14
C SER A 555 -51.10 -9.05 34.78
N THR A 556 -51.20 -7.86 34.19
CA THR A 556 -50.67 -6.61 34.75
C THR A 556 -51.41 -6.17 36.02
N SER A 557 -52.62 -6.68 36.27
CA SER A 557 -53.38 -6.47 37.49
C SER A 557 -53.11 -7.53 38.57
N ALA A 558 -52.23 -8.50 38.29
CA ALA A 558 -51.92 -9.56 39.25
C ALA A 558 -51.22 -8.96 40.48
N ARG A 559 -51.58 -9.48 41.66
CA ARG A 559 -50.88 -9.11 42.88
C ARG A 559 -49.44 -9.67 42.82
N PRO A 560 -48.45 -8.94 43.36
CA PRO A 560 -47.14 -9.49 43.66
C PRO A 560 -47.23 -10.85 44.36
N GLY A 561 -46.41 -11.81 43.93
CA GLY A 561 -46.37 -13.15 44.54
C GLY A 561 -47.30 -14.18 43.93
N THR A 562 -47.98 -13.86 42.82
CA THR A 562 -48.86 -14.82 42.14
C THR A 562 -48.10 -15.92 41.41
N TRP A 563 -46.85 -15.69 41.02
CA TRP A 563 -45.99 -16.69 40.39
C TRP A 563 -44.68 -16.79 41.17
N ALA A 564 -44.07 -17.98 41.18
CA ALA A 564 -42.96 -18.30 42.08
C ALA A 564 -41.69 -17.48 41.81
N GLY A 565 -41.42 -17.14 40.55
CA GLY A 565 -40.19 -16.48 40.11
C GLY A 565 -39.27 -17.39 39.30
N VAL A 566 -37.99 -17.02 39.24
CA VAL A 566 -36.92 -17.79 38.59
C VAL A 566 -36.04 -18.46 39.64
N SER A 567 -35.91 -19.78 39.59
CA SER A 567 -35.09 -20.57 40.48
C SER A 567 -33.95 -21.24 39.72
N LEU A 568 -32.72 -20.86 40.03
CA LEU A 568 -31.48 -21.45 39.52
C LEU A 568 -30.98 -22.46 40.56
N ASP A 569 -30.98 -23.73 40.21
CA ASP A 569 -30.77 -24.82 41.16
C ASP A 569 -29.76 -25.83 40.62
N GLY A 570 -28.48 -25.66 41.00
CA GLY A 570 -27.40 -26.45 40.43
C GLY A 570 -27.24 -26.24 38.92
N ALA A 571 -27.64 -25.07 38.41
CA ALA A 571 -27.63 -24.75 36.99
C ALA A 571 -26.22 -24.83 36.39
N GLU A 572 -26.10 -25.47 35.22
CA GLU A 572 -24.81 -25.71 34.53
C GLU A 572 -24.21 -24.43 33.95
N GLY A 573 -25.04 -23.47 33.54
CA GLY A 573 -24.59 -22.19 33.03
C GLY A 573 -25.73 -21.18 32.92
N VAL A 574 -25.56 -19.99 33.46
CA VAL A 574 -26.60 -18.96 33.41
C VAL A 574 -25.98 -17.63 33.03
N ARG A 575 -26.45 -17.06 31.92
CA ARG A 575 -26.13 -15.68 31.51
C ARG A 575 -27.41 -14.89 31.34
N MET A 576 -27.52 -13.74 31.99
CA MET A 576 -28.70 -12.90 31.83
C MET A 576 -28.31 -11.47 31.49
N SER A 577 -28.81 -10.97 30.36
CA SER A 577 -28.60 -9.59 29.92
C SER A 577 -29.94 -8.86 29.80
N ALA A 578 -29.99 -7.63 30.33
CA ALA A 578 -31.14 -6.71 30.31
C ALA A 578 -32.50 -7.41 30.54
N THR A 579 -32.59 -8.15 31.64
CA THR A 579 -33.78 -8.95 31.98
C THR A 579 -34.59 -8.30 33.09
N ARG A 580 -35.92 -8.35 32.98
CA ARG A 580 -36.84 -7.74 33.94
C ARG A 580 -37.75 -8.80 34.54
N ILE A 581 -37.60 -9.04 35.84
CA ILE A 581 -38.41 -9.94 36.63
C ILE A 581 -39.35 -9.12 37.52
N LEU A 582 -40.65 -9.24 37.30
CA LEU A 582 -41.65 -8.39 37.97
C LEU A 582 -42.70 -9.22 38.71
N GLY A 583 -43.07 -8.81 39.92
CA GLY A 583 -44.27 -9.32 40.60
C GLY A 583 -44.19 -10.78 41.09
N ALA A 584 -43.00 -11.36 41.19
CA ALA A 584 -42.80 -12.74 41.63
C ALA A 584 -42.99 -12.91 43.15
N THR A 585 -43.04 -14.15 43.64
CA THR A 585 -42.87 -14.44 45.07
C THR A 585 -41.44 -14.12 45.46
N THR A 586 -40.48 -14.80 44.83
CA THR A 586 -39.05 -14.48 44.90
C THR A 586 -38.57 -14.20 43.50
N GLY A 587 -38.08 -13.00 43.21
CA GLY A 587 -37.67 -12.64 41.84
C GLY A 587 -36.64 -13.61 41.25
N LEU A 588 -35.50 -13.74 41.92
CA LEU A 588 -34.44 -14.66 41.55
C LEU A 588 -33.95 -15.46 42.77
N ASN A 589 -34.08 -16.78 42.72
CA ASN A 589 -33.54 -17.70 43.73
C ASN A 589 -32.32 -18.42 43.15
N VAL A 590 -31.18 -18.37 43.85
CA VAL A 590 -29.91 -18.96 43.38
C VAL A 590 -29.40 -19.97 44.41
N ARG A 591 -29.15 -21.20 43.97
CA ARG A 591 -28.56 -22.28 44.77
C ARG A 591 -27.54 -23.04 43.95
N ASP A 592 -26.39 -23.32 44.56
CA ASP A 592 -25.31 -24.17 44.05
C ASP A 592 -24.88 -23.88 42.59
N CYS A 593 -24.84 -22.60 42.20
CA CYS A 593 -24.42 -22.17 40.88
C CYS A 593 -23.85 -20.74 40.89
N ALA A 594 -23.23 -20.36 39.79
CA ALA A 594 -22.55 -19.07 39.61
C ALA A 594 -23.07 -18.35 38.35
N PRO A 595 -24.28 -17.76 38.39
CA PRO A 595 -24.83 -17.06 37.23
C PRO A 595 -24.06 -15.75 36.97
N ASP A 596 -23.93 -15.40 35.69
CA ASP A 596 -23.38 -14.13 35.20
C ASP A 596 -24.53 -13.23 34.71
N ILE A 597 -24.74 -12.12 35.40
CA ILE A 597 -25.95 -11.31 35.27
C ILE A 597 -25.56 -9.85 35.09
N GLU A 598 -26.03 -9.26 33.99
CA GLU A 598 -25.85 -7.86 33.67
C GLU A 598 -27.21 -7.21 33.39
N ALA A 599 -27.42 -6.01 33.94
CA ALA A 599 -28.61 -5.22 33.68
C ALA A 599 -29.93 -5.88 34.10
N LEU A 600 -29.94 -6.66 35.18
CA LEU A 600 -31.15 -7.25 35.76
C LEU A 600 -32.00 -6.19 36.46
N THR A 601 -33.32 -6.21 36.25
CA THR A 601 -34.29 -5.48 37.07
C THR A 601 -35.16 -6.48 37.81
N VAL A 602 -35.17 -6.43 39.14
CA VAL A 602 -36.13 -7.18 39.96
C VAL A 602 -37.01 -6.21 40.74
N ARG A 603 -38.32 -6.25 40.49
CA ARG A 603 -39.26 -5.31 41.10
C ARG A 603 -40.53 -5.95 41.64
N ALA A 604 -40.99 -5.41 42.77
CA ALA A 604 -42.28 -5.73 43.36
C ALA A 604 -42.45 -7.23 43.64
N SER A 605 -41.38 -7.91 44.08
CA SER A 605 -41.51 -9.29 44.56
C SER A 605 -42.12 -9.30 45.97
N SER A 606 -42.98 -10.28 46.28
CA SER A 606 -43.73 -10.28 47.55
C SER A 606 -42.93 -10.82 48.74
N GLN A 607 -41.89 -11.63 48.51
CA GLN A 607 -41.10 -12.27 49.56
C GLN A 607 -39.61 -11.85 49.53
N ALA A 608 -38.97 -11.85 48.36
CA ALA A 608 -37.60 -11.32 48.20
C ALA A 608 -37.35 -10.92 46.76
N GLY A 609 -36.52 -9.90 46.52
CA GLY A 609 -36.03 -9.61 45.18
C GLY A 609 -35.10 -10.73 44.69
N ILE A 610 -33.96 -10.88 45.37
CA ILE A 610 -32.99 -11.94 45.12
C ILE A 610 -32.77 -12.72 46.40
N LEU A 611 -32.83 -14.05 46.32
CA LEU A 611 -32.53 -14.97 47.41
C LEU A 611 -31.32 -15.82 47.04
N LEU A 612 -30.24 -15.69 47.79
CA LEU A 612 -29.04 -16.51 47.66
C LEU A 612 -29.03 -17.58 48.74
N ARG A 613 -28.87 -18.84 48.31
CA ARG A 613 -28.86 -20.03 49.17
C ARG A 613 -27.50 -20.72 49.08
N GLU A 614 -27.39 -21.88 49.72
CA GLU A 614 -26.17 -22.70 49.76
C GLU A 614 -25.43 -22.76 48.40
N GLY A 615 -24.13 -22.44 48.42
CA GLY A 615 -23.25 -22.49 47.24
C GLY A 615 -23.49 -21.41 46.16
N ALA A 616 -24.37 -20.43 46.40
CA ALA A 616 -24.65 -19.37 45.43
C ALA A 616 -23.46 -18.41 45.24
N ARG A 617 -23.03 -18.22 44.00
CA ARG A 617 -21.88 -17.37 43.64
C ARG A 617 -22.18 -16.46 42.43
N PRO A 618 -23.26 -15.67 42.47
CA PRO A 618 -23.65 -14.84 41.33
C PRO A 618 -22.66 -13.69 41.10
N SER A 619 -22.42 -13.34 39.84
CA SER A 619 -21.88 -12.05 39.42
C SER A 619 -23.05 -11.20 38.92
N ILE A 620 -23.33 -10.07 39.57
CA ILE A 620 -24.45 -9.17 39.22
C ILE A 620 -23.92 -7.75 39.04
N THR A 621 -24.13 -7.17 37.87
CA THR A 621 -23.70 -5.81 37.55
C THR A 621 -24.82 -4.98 36.92
N CYS A 622 -24.73 -3.66 37.02
CA CYS A 622 -25.62 -2.70 36.35
C CYS A 622 -27.12 -2.92 36.58
N SER A 623 -27.49 -3.44 37.75
CA SER A 623 -28.82 -3.96 38.03
C SER A 623 -29.65 -3.03 38.91
N LEU A 624 -30.97 -3.24 38.95
CA LEU A 624 -31.92 -2.50 39.77
C LEU A 624 -32.78 -3.47 40.60
N ILE A 625 -32.68 -3.38 41.92
CA ILE A 625 -33.45 -4.19 42.87
C ILE A 625 -34.36 -3.25 43.65
N ARG A 626 -35.64 -3.20 43.27
CA ARG A 626 -36.54 -2.14 43.69
C ARG A 626 -37.88 -2.62 44.25
N GLY A 627 -38.32 -2.04 45.37
CA GLY A 627 -39.69 -2.21 45.83
C GLY A 627 -40.06 -3.66 46.18
N ASN A 628 -39.08 -4.49 46.55
CA ASN A 628 -39.32 -5.88 46.95
C ASN A 628 -39.68 -5.93 48.45
N GLY A 629 -40.64 -6.78 48.81
CA GLY A 629 -41.21 -6.87 50.16
C GLY A 629 -40.94 -8.20 50.86
N GLY A 630 -41.50 -8.37 52.06
CA GLY A 630 -41.45 -9.62 52.82
C GLY A 630 -40.15 -9.78 53.61
N MET A 631 -39.04 -10.04 52.93
CA MET A 631 -37.71 -10.20 53.52
C MET A 631 -36.70 -9.17 53.01
N GLY A 632 -36.96 -8.52 51.86
CA GLY A 632 -36.16 -7.41 51.37
C GLY A 632 -35.73 -7.51 49.90
N GLY A 633 -34.74 -6.68 49.55
CA GLY A 633 -34.16 -6.63 48.19
C GLY A 633 -33.28 -7.83 47.88
N LEU A 634 -32.20 -7.99 48.63
CA LEU A 634 -31.28 -9.13 48.58
C LEU A 634 -31.28 -9.86 49.92
N VAL A 635 -31.56 -11.16 49.89
CA VAL A 635 -31.53 -12.04 51.06
C VAL A 635 -30.46 -13.09 50.86
N VAL A 636 -29.59 -13.28 51.85
CA VAL A 636 -28.49 -14.23 51.80
C VAL A 636 -28.56 -15.20 52.97
N GLU A 637 -28.74 -16.48 52.65
CA GLU A 637 -28.81 -17.57 53.61
C GLU A 637 -27.97 -18.78 53.16
N GLY A 638 -27.59 -19.63 54.10
CA GLY A 638 -26.81 -20.83 53.81
C GLY A 638 -25.29 -20.63 53.79
N THR A 639 -24.58 -21.71 53.50
CA THR A 639 -23.11 -21.80 53.54
C THR A 639 -22.51 -21.70 52.13
N GLY A 640 -21.23 -21.34 52.03
CA GLY A 640 -20.51 -21.31 50.74
C GLY A 640 -20.99 -20.22 49.77
N VAL A 641 -21.75 -19.23 50.25
CA VAL A 641 -22.24 -18.11 49.46
C VAL A 641 -21.13 -17.08 49.25
N ALA A 642 -20.86 -16.72 48.00
CA ALA A 642 -19.84 -15.72 47.65
C ALA A 642 -20.29 -14.87 46.44
N PRO A 643 -21.23 -13.93 46.64
CA PRO A 643 -21.74 -13.09 45.57
C PRO A 643 -20.76 -11.96 45.24
N ARG A 644 -20.73 -11.56 43.98
CA ARG A 644 -20.07 -10.35 43.50
C ARG A 644 -21.12 -9.43 42.90
N ILE A 645 -21.58 -8.45 43.66
CA ILE A 645 -22.64 -7.52 43.23
C ILE A 645 -22.06 -6.11 43.25
N THR A 646 -22.00 -5.46 42.10
CA THR A 646 -21.44 -4.11 41.94
C THR A 646 -22.29 -3.30 40.97
N SER A 647 -22.19 -1.96 41.02
CA SER A 647 -22.93 -1.05 40.14
C SER A 647 -24.44 -1.34 40.12
N THR A 648 -24.99 -1.78 41.25
CA THR A 648 -26.40 -2.13 41.42
C THR A 648 -27.09 -1.10 42.30
N VAL A 649 -28.33 -0.78 41.98
CA VAL A 649 -29.19 0.14 42.72
C VAL A 649 -30.16 -0.64 43.60
N PHE A 650 -30.16 -0.36 44.89
CA PHE A 650 -31.15 -0.82 45.86
C PHE A 650 -32.07 0.35 46.25
N ASP A 651 -33.36 0.25 45.91
CA ASP A 651 -34.33 1.32 46.14
C ASP A 651 -35.66 0.80 46.69
N GLY A 652 -36.10 1.34 47.83
CA GLY A 652 -37.44 1.14 48.38
C GLY A 652 -37.78 -0.32 48.73
N ASN A 653 -36.79 -1.16 49.04
CA ASN A 653 -37.06 -2.53 49.48
C ASN A 653 -37.44 -2.57 50.96
N THR A 654 -38.28 -3.54 51.34
CA THR A 654 -38.84 -3.65 52.70
C THR A 654 -38.78 -5.10 53.21
N PRO A 655 -38.44 -5.33 54.49
CA PRO A 655 -38.01 -4.33 55.48
C PRO A 655 -36.58 -3.81 55.29
N PHE A 656 -35.76 -4.50 54.49
CA PHE A 656 -34.34 -4.15 54.26
C PHE A 656 -33.99 -4.19 52.77
N ASP A 657 -33.00 -3.39 52.36
CA ASP A 657 -32.36 -3.53 51.06
C ASP A 657 -31.54 -4.82 50.98
N VAL A 658 -30.83 -5.15 52.06
CA VAL A 658 -30.03 -6.37 52.17
C VAL A 658 -30.22 -7.01 53.53
N GLN A 659 -30.45 -8.32 53.54
CA GLN A 659 -30.52 -9.13 54.75
C GLN A 659 -29.59 -10.35 54.61
N SER A 660 -28.56 -10.41 55.44
CA SER A 660 -27.57 -11.48 55.45
C SER A 660 -27.65 -12.27 56.75
N PHE A 661 -27.94 -13.57 56.64
CA PHE A 661 -27.95 -14.53 57.75
C PHE A 661 -26.69 -15.41 57.80
N THR A 662 -25.72 -15.16 56.90
CA THR A 662 -24.46 -15.90 56.86
C THR A 662 -23.42 -15.31 57.82
N PRO A 663 -22.54 -16.13 58.41
CA PRO A 663 -21.43 -15.63 59.22
C PRO A 663 -20.31 -14.97 58.38
N LEU A 664 -20.38 -15.03 57.05
CA LEU A 664 -19.40 -14.45 56.13
C LEU A 664 -19.64 -12.95 55.93
N ASP A 665 -18.56 -12.18 55.78
CA ASP A 665 -18.64 -10.77 55.40
C ASP A 665 -18.89 -10.67 53.89
N ILE A 666 -20.07 -10.16 53.50
CA ILE A 666 -20.42 -9.93 52.09
C ILE A 666 -19.97 -8.53 51.69
N ASP A 667 -19.20 -8.42 50.62
CA ASP A 667 -18.79 -7.13 50.06
C ASP A 667 -19.80 -6.65 49.00
N LEU A 668 -20.48 -5.57 49.31
CA LEU A 668 -21.40 -4.83 48.45
C LEU A 668 -20.93 -3.38 48.26
N SER A 669 -19.63 -3.11 48.41
CA SER A 669 -19.05 -1.84 47.99
C SER A 669 -19.23 -1.61 46.48
N GLY A 670 -19.27 -0.34 46.07
CA GLY A 670 -19.51 0.04 44.68
C GLY A 670 -20.96 -0.17 44.22
N ASN A 671 -21.93 -0.18 45.15
CA ASN A 671 -23.36 -0.16 44.85
C ASN A 671 -24.02 1.12 45.37
N HIS A 672 -25.17 1.49 44.80
CA HIS A 672 -25.96 2.62 45.25
C HIS A 672 -27.14 2.15 46.10
N PHE A 673 -27.31 2.77 47.28
CA PHE A 673 -28.43 2.52 48.19
C PHE A 673 -29.19 3.83 48.36
N THR A 674 -30.49 3.83 48.05
CA THR A 674 -31.32 5.03 48.23
C THR A 674 -31.67 5.28 49.70
N ALA A 675 -31.80 4.21 50.50
CA ALA A 675 -31.91 4.30 51.95
C ALA A 675 -30.52 4.24 52.61
N ASP A 676 -30.39 4.81 53.81
CA ASP A 676 -29.15 4.75 54.59
C ASP A 676 -28.77 3.28 54.90
N PRO A 677 -27.63 2.78 54.40
CA PRO A 677 -27.18 1.42 54.66
C PRO A 677 -27.07 1.06 56.14
N ALA A 678 -26.87 2.03 57.04
CA ALA A 678 -26.85 1.79 58.48
C ALA A 678 -28.20 1.27 59.02
N THR A 679 -29.29 1.49 58.29
CA THR A 679 -30.65 1.08 58.66
C THR A 679 -31.28 0.10 57.68
N SER A 680 -30.92 0.18 56.40
CA SER A 680 -31.49 -0.69 55.36
C SER A 680 -30.71 -1.98 55.13
N VAL A 681 -29.56 -2.17 55.79
CA VAL A 681 -28.78 -3.41 55.69
C VAL A 681 -28.72 -4.12 57.04
N LEU A 682 -29.12 -5.39 57.05
CA LEU A 682 -29.07 -6.26 58.22
C LEU A 682 -28.04 -7.39 58.00
N GLY A 683 -27.12 -7.56 58.95
CA GLY A 683 -26.13 -8.66 58.95
C GLY A 683 -24.71 -8.22 58.61
N ARG A 684 -23.82 -9.19 58.38
CA ARG A 684 -22.39 -8.97 58.08
C ARG A 684 -22.18 -8.57 56.62
N VAL A 685 -22.35 -7.28 56.33
CA VAL A 685 -22.27 -6.74 54.97
C VAL A 685 -21.45 -5.46 54.98
N ARG A 686 -20.50 -5.35 54.04
CA ARG A 686 -19.69 -4.16 53.81
C ARG A 686 -20.26 -3.38 52.64
N THR A 687 -20.65 -2.14 52.87
CA THR A 687 -21.22 -1.27 51.83
C THR A 687 -20.29 -0.13 51.42
N SER A 688 -19.21 0.14 52.16
CA SER A 688 -18.31 1.26 51.91
C SER A 688 -17.14 0.89 50.98
N PRO A 689 -16.81 1.73 49.96
CA PRO A 689 -17.56 2.93 49.58
C PRO A 689 -18.86 2.58 48.84
N ALA A 690 -19.98 3.19 49.25
CA ALA A 690 -21.21 3.16 48.49
C ALA A 690 -21.13 4.22 47.39
N LEU A 691 -21.84 4.02 46.27
CA LEU A 691 -21.94 5.01 45.21
C LEU A 691 -22.91 6.12 45.60
N ASP A 692 -22.50 7.37 45.41
CA ASP A 692 -23.31 8.55 45.70
C ASP A 692 -24.55 8.67 44.79
N ALA A 693 -24.47 8.13 43.58
CA ALA A 693 -25.53 8.14 42.59
C ALA A 693 -25.63 6.79 41.85
N PRO A 694 -26.76 6.50 41.19
CA PRO A 694 -26.86 5.39 40.26
C PRO A 694 -25.74 5.45 39.20
N PRO A 695 -25.12 4.32 38.83
CA PRO A 695 -23.99 4.32 37.91
C PRO A 695 -24.37 4.76 36.49
N ASP A 696 -23.84 5.90 36.04
CA ASP A 696 -24.11 6.53 34.73
C ASP A 696 -23.84 5.63 33.51
N ALA A 697 -22.89 4.70 33.63
CA ALA A 697 -22.46 3.82 32.55
C ALA A 697 -23.34 2.56 32.36
N CYS A 698 -24.41 2.40 33.16
CA CYS A 698 -25.26 1.22 33.11
C CYS A 698 -26.46 1.42 32.18
N PRO A 699 -26.84 0.40 31.38
CA PRO A 699 -27.92 0.50 30.38
C PRO A 699 -29.34 0.68 30.95
N ASN A 700 -29.49 0.73 32.28
CA ASN A 700 -30.78 0.84 32.97
C ASN A 700 -31.08 2.25 33.51
N ASN A 701 -30.18 3.23 33.32
CA ASN A 701 -30.38 4.64 33.71
C ASN A 701 -31.14 5.46 32.66
#